data_AF-A0A2E5EGB6-F1
#
_entry.id   AF-A0A2E5EGB6-F1
#
_cell.length_a   1.000
_cell.length_b   1.000
_cell.length_c   1.000
_cell.angle_alpha   90.00
_cell.angle_beta   90.00
_cell.angle_gamma   90.00
#
_symmetry.space_group_name_H-M   'P 1'
#
loop_
_entity.id
_entity.type
_entity.pdbx_description
1 polymer ?
#
loop_
_entity_poly.entity_id
_entity_poly.type
_entity_poly.pdbx_seq_one_letter_code
_entity_poly.pdbx_strand_id
1 'polypeptide(L)'
;MFARILSTTLLVALCSTSAAAESGFQSIFNGKDLTGWDAMPGMWTVRDGAIQSIGDKNGKKNWIIWRGGSLEDFELRLKFKFTSGNSGVQVRSYEMDGYQVRGYQIEVAQQDKMGLWHHSLAPSKHRSHLATAGQRNVIAWDGGKKVDQVAEPASVQKAFHEGEWNDMTIIGRGPRLIQKVNGVVLADLVDGERGYSRRSGLLAFQDHGKGTVAAFKEVRVKHIRKASAHEQDKPNVLFIASDDLNNDLSCYGHGLVLSPNIDRLADRGVRFEHAYCQYPVCNPSRSSFMTGLYPDQTGVLSNGGDFRKKHPKLDTMPQHFRKHGYFVARIGKIYHYGVPTQIGTDGKDDPASWDLVVNPRGIDKEVEDKIHTLVPGSFGGTLSWLNVKSEDLQHTDGIGATEAIRLLEEHHPKKTGKPFFLAMGFYRPHTPYVAPPHYFDMYPVQKIKPVMEKEGDRDDIPLAALHDRRHQRELSVAKRKEIIQAYYASTTLMDSQVGRIIDALDRLQLRDNTIVVFISDHGYHLGAHGLWQKSDLFEGSARVPMIIVDPRKKTAGRPTKALAELVDLYPTLSELCGLPQANHVQGKSLVPVLDDPSRNIRRGAFTVTVSRGHQMHKSLPKKRIMGYTVRTPRYRYTEWGGGEYGAELYDYRNDPDEYTNLAMSAENEGTIRRLRKLLRERLARAR
;
A
#
# COMPACT_ATOMS: atom_id res chain seq x y z
N MET A 1 6.82 -55.70 71.20
CA MET A 1 5.71 -56.57 70.76
C MET A 1 5.33 -56.16 69.34
N PHE A 2 5.42 -57.12 68.42
CA PHE A 2 4.88 -57.20 67.05
C PHE A 2 5.31 -56.23 65.94
N ALA A 3 5.77 -56.89 64.87
CA ALA A 3 6.19 -56.43 63.56
C ALA A 3 5.04 -56.48 62.52
N ARG A 4 5.21 -55.79 61.38
CA ARG A 4 5.08 -56.30 59.98
C ARG A 4 5.14 -55.12 58.97
N ILE A 5 6.15 -55.02 58.10
CA ILE A 5 6.36 -55.59 56.72
C ILE A 5 5.51 -54.91 55.61
N LEU A 6 6.17 -54.69 54.45
CA LEU A 6 5.71 -54.39 53.06
C LEU A 6 5.66 -52.91 52.68
N SER A 7 6.11 -52.44 51.50
CA SER A 7 6.67 -53.11 50.30
C SER A 7 7.40 -52.06 49.47
N THR A 8 8.58 -52.39 48.96
CA THR A 8 9.30 -51.64 47.92
C THR A 8 8.61 -51.89 46.58
N THR A 9 8.19 -50.83 45.88
CA THR A 9 7.78 -50.94 44.46
C THR A 9 8.59 -49.95 43.64
N LEU A 10 9.54 -50.51 42.91
CA LEU A 10 10.38 -49.86 41.91
C LEU A 10 9.49 -49.55 40.70
N LEU A 11 9.09 -48.29 40.50
CA LEU A 11 8.45 -47.86 39.26
C LEU A 11 9.54 -47.58 38.23
N VAL A 12 9.73 -48.52 37.30
CA VAL A 12 10.46 -48.29 36.06
C VAL A 12 9.61 -47.35 35.20
N ALA A 13 9.94 -46.06 35.24
CA ALA A 13 9.42 -45.11 34.26
C ALA A 13 10.05 -45.42 32.90
N LEU A 14 9.28 -46.08 32.04
CA LEU A 14 9.56 -46.16 30.61
C LEU A 14 9.63 -44.74 30.05
N CYS A 15 10.84 -44.27 29.77
CA CYS A 15 11.09 -43.08 28.97
C CYS A 15 10.46 -43.24 27.59
N SER A 16 9.25 -42.71 27.39
CA SER A 16 8.79 -42.33 26.07
C SER A 16 9.57 -41.08 25.67
N THR A 17 10.56 -41.25 24.81
CA THR A 17 11.28 -40.14 24.17
C THR A 17 10.31 -39.36 23.29
N SER A 18 9.68 -38.32 23.84
CA SER A 18 9.08 -37.28 23.00
C SER A 18 10.23 -36.62 22.25
N ALA A 19 10.27 -36.79 20.92
CA ALA A 19 11.20 -36.07 20.05
C ALA A 19 11.13 -34.58 20.43
N ALA A 20 12.26 -34.04 20.89
CA ALA A 20 12.37 -32.64 21.26
C ALA A 20 11.84 -31.77 20.12
N ALA A 21 10.91 -30.86 20.43
CA ALA A 21 10.38 -29.92 19.45
C ALA A 21 11.53 -29.10 18.85
N GLU A 22 11.89 -29.40 17.59
CA GLU A 22 12.94 -28.68 16.88
C GLU A 22 12.53 -27.21 16.71
N SER A 23 13.38 -26.28 17.17
CA SER A 23 13.04 -24.86 17.29
C SER A 23 12.50 -24.26 15.98
N GLY A 24 11.27 -23.74 16.07
CA GLY A 24 10.58 -23.03 15.00
C GLY A 24 9.75 -23.88 14.04
N PHE A 25 9.71 -25.21 14.20
CA PHE A 25 8.82 -26.08 13.42
C PHE A 25 7.48 -26.29 14.13
N GLN A 26 6.38 -26.12 13.40
CA GLN A 26 5.03 -26.48 13.80
C GLN A 26 4.62 -27.79 13.10
N SER A 27 4.16 -28.79 13.87
CA SER A 27 3.51 -29.96 13.28
C SER A 27 2.13 -29.55 12.74
N ILE A 28 1.86 -29.86 11.47
CA ILE A 28 0.60 -29.52 10.79
C ILE A 28 -0.25 -30.76 10.48
N PHE A 29 0.27 -31.94 10.79
CA PHE A 29 -0.46 -33.20 10.81
C PHE A 29 -0.32 -33.81 12.21
N ASN A 30 -1.44 -34.30 12.75
CA ASN A 30 -1.51 -34.82 14.11
C ASN A 30 -1.20 -36.33 14.21
N GLY A 31 -1.04 -37.02 13.07
CA GLY A 31 -0.78 -38.46 13.02
C GLY A 31 -1.97 -39.36 13.34
N LYS A 32 -3.16 -38.80 13.59
CA LYS A 32 -4.35 -39.53 14.05
C LYS A 32 -5.52 -39.45 13.08
N ASP A 33 -5.80 -38.25 12.57
CA ASP A 33 -6.92 -37.98 11.68
C ASP A 33 -6.58 -36.82 10.72
N LEU A 34 -7.52 -36.48 9.83
CA LEU A 34 -7.34 -35.42 8.84
C LEU A 34 -7.73 -34.02 9.35
N THR A 35 -7.77 -33.78 10.68
CA THR A 35 -8.09 -32.46 11.22
C THR A 35 -7.12 -31.39 10.67
N GLY A 36 -7.66 -30.30 10.11
CA GLY A 36 -6.90 -29.24 9.46
C GLY A 36 -6.55 -29.52 7.98
N TRP A 37 -6.98 -30.66 7.46
CA TRP A 37 -6.83 -31.07 6.07
C TRP A 37 -8.19 -31.33 5.44
N ASP A 38 -8.33 -30.92 4.19
CA ASP A 38 -9.60 -30.94 3.47
C ASP A 38 -9.41 -31.66 2.14
N ALA A 39 -10.28 -32.63 1.86
CA ALA A 39 -10.17 -33.51 0.70
C ALA A 39 -11.55 -33.98 0.25
N MET A 40 -11.62 -34.44 -0.99
CA MET A 40 -12.77 -35.19 -1.47
C MET A 40 -13.02 -36.44 -0.58
N PRO A 41 -14.27 -36.68 -0.14
CA PRO A 41 -14.59 -37.83 0.71
C PRO A 41 -14.13 -39.16 0.10
N GLY A 42 -13.52 -40.01 0.92
CA GLY A 42 -13.11 -41.36 0.53
C GLY A 42 -11.85 -41.44 -0.36
N MET A 43 -11.13 -40.33 -0.57
CA MET A 43 -9.90 -40.32 -1.37
C MET A 43 -8.61 -40.43 -0.53
N TRP A 44 -8.66 -39.99 0.73
CA TRP A 44 -7.52 -39.99 1.65
C TRP A 44 -7.91 -40.57 3.00
N THR A 45 -6.96 -41.22 3.66
CA THR A 45 -7.15 -41.82 4.98
C THR A 45 -5.89 -41.67 5.83
N VAL A 46 -6.00 -41.94 7.13
CA VAL A 46 -4.83 -42.04 8.02
C VAL A 46 -4.57 -43.51 8.32
N ARG A 47 -3.38 -44.00 7.99
CA ARG A 47 -2.90 -45.36 8.30
C ARG A 47 -1.48 -45.30 8.84
N ASP A 48 -1.21 -46.02 9.92
CA ASP A 48 0.10 -46.09 10.56
C ASP A 48 0.75 -44.72 10.82
N GLY A 49 -0.10 -43.76 11.24
CA GLY A 49 0.33 -42.39 11.50
C GLY A 49 0.70 -41.57 10.27
N ALA A 50 0.24 -41.97 9.08
CA ALA A 50 0.48 -41.30 7.81
C ALA A 50 -0.82 -40.97 7.06
N ILE A 51 -0.87 -39.80 6.43
CA ILE A 51 -1.86 -39.45 5.41
C ILE A 51 -1.56 -40.29 4.18
N GLN A 52 -2.47 -41.17 3.78
CA GLN A 52 -2.28 -42.10 2.66
C GLN A 52 -3.39 -41.94 1.62
N SER A 53 -3.00 -41.92 0.34
CA SER A 53 -3.94 -41.97 -0.76
C SER A 53 -4.59 -43.36 -0.85
N ILE A 54 -5.90 -43.40 -1.11
CA ILE A 54 -6.64 -44.67 -1.25
C ILE A 54 -6.40 -45.31 -2.64
N GLY A 55 -5.89 -44.53 -3.59
CA GLY A 55 -5.49 -44.99 -4.92
C GLY A 55 -6.69 -45.28 -5.80
N ASP A 56 -7.16 -44.27 -6.54
CA ASP A 56 -8.26 -44.48 -7.49
C ASP A 56 -7.79 -45.25 -8.73
N LYS A 57 -8.33 -46.46 -8.92
CA LYS A 57 -8.05 -47.31 -10.09
C LYS A 57 -8.71 -46.79 -11.37
N ASN A 58 -9.72 -45.92 -11.27
CA ASN A 58 -10.41 -45.33 -12.42
C ASN A 58 -9.67 -44.12 -13.03
N GLY A 59 -8.53 -43.73 -12.44
CA GLY A 59 -7.65 -42.71 -13.01
C GLY A 59 -8.01 -41.26 -12.65
N LYS A 60 -8.94 -41.01 -11.72
CA LYS A 60 -9.28 -39.66 -11.28
C LYS A 60 -8.20 -39.11 -10.34
N LYS A 61 -7.67 -37.95 -10.71
CA LYS A 61 -6.76 -37.19 -9.84
C LYS A 61 -7.50 -36.61 -8.66
N ASN A 62 -6.86 -36.59 -7.50
CA ASN A 62 -7.44 -36.03 -6.28
C ASN A 62 -6.37 -35.39 -5.39
N TRP A 63 -6.80 -34.50 -4.49
CA TRP A 63 -5.93 -33.72 -3.63
C TRP A 63 -6.44 -33.72 -2.19
N ILE A 64 -5.50 -33.54 -1.25
CA ILE A 64 -5.78 -33.16 0.13
C ILE A 64 -5.03 -31.88 0.46
N ILE A 65 -5.76 -30.86 0.93
CA ILE A 65 -5.29 -29.49 1.09
C ILE A 65 -5.18 -29.18 2.57
N TRP A 66 -4.03 -28.66 3.00
CA TRP A 66 -3.90 -28.14 4.35
C TRP A 66 -4.53 -26.75 4.44
N ARG A 67 -5.47 -26.56 5.38
CA ARG A 67 -6.22 -25.32 5.58
C ARG A 67 -5.69 -24.45 6.72
N GLY A 68 -4.56 -24.82 7.34
CA GLY A 68 -4.00 -24.13 8.50
C GLY A 68 -3.16 -22.89 8.19
N GLY A 69 -2.94 -22.54 6.91
CA GLY A 69 -2.18 -21.33 6.54
C GLY A 69 -1.64 -21.33 5.11
N SER A 70 -0.76 -20.38 4.83
CA SER A 70 -0.08 -20.21 3.53
C SER A 70 1.44 -20.33 3.65
N LEU A 71 2.06 -20.94 2.65
CA LEU A 71 3.51 -21.06 2.49
C LEU A 71 4.05 -19.87 1.70
N GLU A 72 4.73 -18.92 2.35
CA GLU A 72 5.49 -17.84 1.69
C GLU A 72 6.98 -18.14 1.73
N ASP A 73 7.68 -17.70 2.78
CA ASP A 73 9.03 -18.15 3.12
C ASP A 73 8.93 -19.24 4.19
N PHE A 74 9.43 -20.43 3.86
CA PHE A 74 9.17 -21.61 4.65
C PHE A 74 10.26 -22.67 4.49
N GLU A 75 10.33 -23.54 5.48
CA GLU A 75 10.96 -24.85 5.40
C GLU A 75 9.90 -25.88 5.78
N LEU A 76 9.50 -26.70 4.82
CA LEU A 76 8.58 -27.81 4.99
C LEU A 76 9.41 -29.08 5.11
N ARG A 77 9.18 -29.85 6.18
CA ARG A 77 9.76 -31.18 6.36
C ARG A 77 8.65 -32.20 6.51
N LEU A 78 8.80 -33.33 5.84
CA LEU A 78 7.88 -34.45 5.92
C LEU A 78 8.63 -35.73 5.58
N LYS A 79 8.06 -36.87 5.96
CA LYS A 79 8.45 -38.17 5.45
C LYS A 79 7.44 -38.63 4.41
N PHE A 80 7.91 -39.21 3.33
CA PHE A 80 7.06 -39.81 2.31
C PHE A 80 7.46 -41.26 2.02
N LYS A 81 6.47 -42.07 1.67
CA LYS A 81 6.66 -43.41 1.12
C LYS A 81 5.87 -43.49 -0.17
N PHE A 82 6.54 -43.87 -1.25
CA PHE A 82 5.94 -44.04 -2.56
C PHE A 82 6.06 -45.51 -2.97
N THR A 83 4.97 -46.10 -3.46
CA THR A 83 4.93 -47.52 -3.85
C THR A 83 4.62 -47.70 -5.33
N SER A 84 3.66 -46.95 -5.87
CA SER A 84 3.26 -47.05 -7.27
C SER A 84 2.58 -45.76 -7.74
N GLY A 85 2.60 -45.52 -9.06
CA GLY A 85 1.88 -44.42 -9.71
C GLY A 85 2.66 -43.11 -9.83
N ASN A 86 2.00 -41.98 -9.57
CA ASN A 86 2.62 -40.66 -9.51
C ASN A 86 1.86 -39.81 -8.48
N SER A 87 2.59 -39.18 -7.57
CA SER A 87 2.08 -38.28 -6.54
C SER A 87 2.86 -36.97 -6.57
N GLY A 88 2.44 -35.99 -5.76
CA GLY A 88 3.14 -34.71 -5.68
C GLY A 88 2.83 -33.95 -4.41
N VAL A 89 3.79 -33.13 -3.99
CA VAL A 89 3.63 -32.15 -2.91
C VAL A 89 3.52 -30.76 -3.55
N GLN A 90 2.34 -30.16 -3.45
CA GLN A 90 2.05 -28.83 -3.98
C GLN A 90 2.45 -27.77 -2.94
N VAL A 91 3.23 -26.77 -3.33
CA VAL A 91 3.66 -25.66 -2.45
C VAL A 91 3.50 -24.33 -3.16
N ARG A 92 3.15 -23.26 -2.42
CA ARG A 92 2.84 -21.93 -3.03
C ARG A 92 1.77 -22.05 -4.15
N SER A 93 0.94 -23.07 -4.04
CA SER A 93 -0.07 -23.43 -5.04
C SER A 93 -1.42 -22.77 -4.71
N TYR A 94 -2.42 -22.95 -5.55
CA TYR A 94 -3.76 -22.45 -5.36
C TYR A 94 -4.79 -23.49 -5.76
N GLU A 95 -5.94 -23.38 -5.12
CA GLU A 95 -7.09 -24.21 -5.40
C GLU A 95 -7.89 -23.64 -6.59
N MET A 96 -8.40 -24.56 -7.39
CA MET A 96 -9.38 -24.42 -8.45
C MET A 96 -10.67 -25.09 -7.99
N ASP A 97 -11.74 -24.98 -8.78
CA ASP A 97 -13.00 -25.64 -8.48
C ASP A 97 -12.85 -27.17 -8.26
N GLY A 98 -13.56 -27.69 -7.26
CA GLY A 98 -13.62 -29.12 -6.97
C GLY A 98 -12.32 -29.72 -6.42
N TYR A 99 -11.63 -29.04 -5.50
CA TYR A 99 -10.40 -29.49 -4.83
C TYR A 99 -9.16 -29.61 -5.73
N GLN A 100 -9.23 -29.19 -7.00
CA GLN A 100 -8.07 -29.25 -7.89
C GLN A 100 -7.03 -28.21 -7.48
N VAL A 101 -5.77 -28.62 -7.30
CA VAL A 101 -4.68 -27.68 -6.97
C VAL A 101 -3.72 -27.52 -8.15
N ARG A 102 -3.29 -26.28 -8.40
CA ARG A 102 -2.30 -25.91 -9.43
C ARG A 102 -1.22 -25.00 -8.85
N GLY A 103 -0.05 -24.96 -9.47
CA GLY A 103 1.10 -24.17 -9.00
C GLY A 103 2.40 -24.99 -9.02
N TYR A 104 3.28 -24.77 -8.04
CA TYR A 104 4.51 -25.53 -7.92
C TYR A 104 4.25 -26.89 -7.30
N GLN A 105 4.72 -27.93 -7.97
CA GLN A 105 4.63 -29.31 -7.52
C GLN A 105 6.03 -29.90 -7.39
N ILE A 106 6.30 -30.50 -6.24
CA ILE A 106 7.43 -31.39 -6.05
C ILE A 106 6.95 -32.78 -6.40
N GLU A 107 7.51 -33.38 -7.43
CA GLU A 107 7.10 -34.71 -7.90
C GLU A 107 7.51 -35.78 -6.89
N VAL A 108 6.61 -36.74 -6.65
CA VAL A 108 6.81 -37.95 -5.83
C VAL A 108 6.47 -39.14 -6.72
N ALA A 109 7.48 -39.71 -7.36
CA ALA A 109 7.35 -40.77 -8.34
C ALA A 109 8.57 -41.70 -8.30
N GLN A 110 8.74 -42.52 -9.35
CA GLN A 110 9.97 -43.28 -9.58
C GLN A 110 11.20 -42.38 -9.58
N GLN A 111 12.34 -42.96 -9.21
CA GLN A 111 13.59 -42.24 -8.95
C GLN A 111 14.05 -41.32 -10.09
N ASP A 112 13.78 -41.69 -11.34
CA ASP A 112 14.13 -40.94 -12.55
C ASP A 112 13.22 -39.73 -12.83
N LYS A 113 12.06 -39.64 -12.18
CA LYS A 113 11.00 -38.64 -12.42
C LYS A 113 10.85 -37.58 -11.33
N MET A 114 11.62 -37.71 -10.25
CA MET A 114 11.61 -36.74 -9.16
C MET A 114 12.12 -35.36 -9.62
N GLY A 115 11.46 -34.27 -9.19
CA GLY A 115 11.91 -32.91 -9.48
C GLY A 115 10.90 -31.82 -9.11
N LEU A 116 11.26 -30.57 -9.45
CA LEU A 116 10.42 -29.37 -9.30
C LEU A 116 9.68 -29.05 -10.59
N TRP A 117 8.37 -29.21 -10.54
CA TRP A 117 7.46 -29.04 -11.65
C TRP A 117 6.56 -27.84 -11.36
N HIS A 118 5.96 -27.32 -12.41
CA HIS A 118 4.90 -26.33 -12.29
C HIS A 118 3.73 -26.84 -13.10
N HIS A 119 2.52 -26.61 -12.65
CA HIS A 119 1.30 -26.82 -13.42
C HIS A 119 0.69 -25.44 -13.64
N SER A 120 0.80 -24.91 -14.87
CA SER A 120 0.64 -23.48 -15.15
C SER A 120 -0.78 -22.91 -14.96
N LEU A 121 -0.79 -21.58 -14.80
CA LEU A 121 -1.88 -20.66 -14.50
C LEU A 121 -2.71 -20.20 -15.72
N ALA A 122 -2.33 -20.55 -16.95
CA ALA A 122 -2.97 -20.02 -18.16
C ALA A 122 -3.30 -21.13 -19.19
N PRO A 123 -4.45 -21.08 -19.88
CA PRO A 123 -4.77 -21.99 -20.98
C PRO A 123 -3.76 -21.96 -22.14
N SER A 124 -2.98 -20.86 -22.26
CA SER A 124 -2.13 -20.57 -23.41
C SER A 124 -0.65 -20.95 -23.25
N LYS A 125 -0.16 -21.25 -22.04
CA LYS A 125 1.26 -21.59 -21.82
C LYS A 125 1.41 -22.64 -20.73
N HIS A 126 1.74 -23.87 -21.12
CA HIS A 126 2.08 -24.96 -20.21
C HIS A 126 3.54 -24.83 -19.75
N ARG A 127 3.76 -24.60 -18.45
CA ARG A 127 5.10 -24.69 -17.83
C ARG A 127 5.19 -26.08 -17.22
N SER A 128 6.23 -26.85 -17.51
CA SER A 128 6.54 -28.13 -16.87
C SER A 128 8.07 -28.24 -16.70
N HIS A 129 8.56 -29.15 -15.84
CA HIS A 129 10.00 -29.41 -15.67
C HIS A 129 10.84 -28.16 -15.37
N LEU A 130 10.49 -27.43 -14.30
CA LEU A 130 11.19 -26.20 -13.95
C LEU A 130 12.63 -26.46 -13.52
N ALA A 131 12.88 -27.49 -12.72
CA ALA A 131 14.20 -28.03 -12.40
C ALA A 131 14.11 -29.53 -12.09
N THR A 132 15.03 -30.33 -12.63
CA THR A 132 15.10 -31.79 -12.40
C THR A 132 16.35 -32.16 -11.59
N ALA A 133 16.55 -33.46 -11.36
CA ALA A 133 17.66 -33.99 -10.57
C ALA A 133 19.03 -33.43 -11.01
N GLY A 134 19.75 -32.83 -10.04
CA GLY A 134 21.09 -32.27 -10.22
C GLY A 134 21.12 -30.87 -10.83
N GLN A 135 19.96 -30.23 -11.06
CA GLN A 135 19.89 -28.91 -11.68
C GLN A 135 19.70 -27.77 -10.68
N ARG A 136 20.35 -26.64 -10.98
CA ARG A 136 19.98 -25.31 -10.50
C ARG A 136 19.50 -24.48 -11.69
N ASN A 137 18.23 -24.10 -11.70
CA ASN A 137 17.66 -23.31 -12.80
C ASN A 137 17.26 -21.91 -12.32
N VAL A 138 17.54 -20.91 -13.15
CA VAL A 138 17.12 -19.52 -12.93
C VAL A 138 16.23 -19.10 -14.09
N ILE A 139 15.00 -18.72 -13.79
CA ILE A 139 14.05 -18.16 -14.76
C ILE A 139 13.99 -16.66 -14.52
N ALA A 140 14.40 -15.86 -15.49
CA ALA A 140 14.43 -14.41 -15.43
C ALA A 140 13.01 -13.81 -15.50
N TRP A 141 12.91 -12.51 -15.27
CA TRP A 141 11.64 -11.78 -15.20
C TRP A 141 10.84 -11.80 -16.51
N ASP A 142 11.53 -11.94 -17.64
CA ASP A 142 11.00 -12.04 -19.01
C ASP A 142 10.71 -13.49 -19.45
N GLY A 143 10.99 -14.48 -18.59
CA GLY A 143 10.81 -15.89 -18.88
C GLY A 143 12.04 -16.61 -19.45
N GLY A 144 13.17 -15.91 -19.64
CA GLY A 144 14.42 -16.55 -20.05
C GLY A 144 14.91 -17.56 -18.99
N LYS A 145 15.13 -18.82 -19.39
CA LYS A 145 15.57 -19.90 -18.48
C LYS A 145 17.05 -20.21 -18.68
N LYS A 146 17.83 -20.12 -17.60
CA LYS A 146 19.20 -20.64 -17.50
C LYS A 146 19.20 -21.93 -16.70
N VAL A 147 19.88 -22.96 -17.22
CA VAL A 147 20.04 -24.27 -16.56
C VAL A 147 21.51 -24.48 -16.22
N ASP A 148 21.80 -24.68 -14.94
CA ASP A 148 23.12 -25.04 -14.45
C ASP A 148 23.07 -26.50 -13.91
N GLN A 149 23.80 -27.43 -14.54
CA GLN A 149 23.94 -28.80 -14.04
C GLN A 149 25.00 -28.82 -12.92
N VAL A 150 24.55 -28.88 -11.66
CA VAL A 150 25.41 -28.73 -10.49
C VAL A 150 25.84 -30.06 -9.87
N ALA A 151 25.20 -31.15 -10.26
CA ALA A 151 25.58 -32.52 -9.89
C ALA A 151 25.10 -33.52 -10.96
N GLU A 152 25.75 -34.68 -11.04
CA GLU A 152 25.28 -35.77 -11.92
C GLU A 152 23.91 -36.28 -11.46
N PRO A 153 22.88 -36.37 -12.34
CA PRO A 153 21.54 -36.79 -11.95
C PRO A 153 21.52 -38.13 -11.19
N ALA A 154 22.24 -39.12 -11.70
CA ALA A 154 22.35 -40.45 -11.08
C ALA A 154 22.99 -40.42 -9.68
N SER A 155 23.82 -39.40 -9.38
CA SER A 155 24.47 -39.27 -8.08
C SER A 155 23.50 -38.79 -6.99
N VAL A 156 22.64 -37.82 -7.32
CA VAL A 156 21.68 -37.27 -6.37
C VAL A 156 20.41 -38.11 -6.29
N GLN A 157 20.06 -38.80 -7.38
CA GLN A 157 18.93 -39.73 -7.42
C GLN A 157 19.09 -40.89 -6.44
N LYS A 158 20.32 -41.39 -6.24
CA LYS A 158 20.63 -42.44 -5.25
C LYS A 158 20.22 -42.10 -3.82
N ALA A 159 19.99 -40.83 -3.50
CA ALA A 159 19.48 -40.42 -2.20
C ALA A 159 18.04 -40.88 -1.96
N PHE A 160 17.25 -41.16 -3.00
CA PHE A 160 15.87 -41.66 -2.86
C PHE A 160 15.86 -43.19 -2.86
N HIS A 161 15.21 -43.79 -1.86
CA HIS A 161 15.05 -45.24 -1.73
C HIS A 161 13.61 -45.63 -2.06
N GLU A 162 13.40 -46.31 -3.19
CA GLU A 162 12.08 -46.74 -3.62
C GLU A 162 11.46 -47.75 -2.64
N GLY A 163 10.15 -47.64 -2.38
CA GLY A 163 9.45 -48.55 -1.47
C GLY A 163 9.76 -48.35 0.02
N GLU A 164 10.64 -47.40 0.39
CA GLU A 164 11.00 -47.06 1.76
C GLU A 164 10.46 -45.68 2.19
N TRP A 165 10.57 -45.37 3.48
CA TRP A 165 10.31 -44.03 4.00
C TRP A 165 11.51 -43.13 3.71
N ASN A 166 11.26 -41.97 3.11
CA ASN A 166 12.27 -40.99 2.75
C ASN A 166 11.95 -39.64 3.41
N ASP A 167 12.98 -38.94 3.87
CA ASP A 167 12.86 -37.56 4.35
C ASP A 167 12.84 -36.59 3.17
N MET A 168 11.83 -35.72 3.14
CA MET A 168 11.74 -34.63 2.17
C MET A 168 11.83 -33.29 2.90
N THR A 169 12.68 -32.40 2.38
CA THR A 169 12.74 -30.99 2.81
C THR A 169 12.50 -30.09 1.61
N ILE A 170 11.55 -29.17 1.73
CA ILE A 170 11.24 -28.16 0.72
C ILE A 170 11.47 -26.78 1.33
N ILE A 171 12.32 -25.97 0.71
CA ILE A 171 12.65 -24.62 1.19
C ILE A 171 12.17 -23.60 0.18
N GLY A 172 11.25 -22.73 0.59
CA GLY A 172 10.85 -21.54 -0.16
C GLY A 172 11.46 -20.27 0.44
N ARG A 173 12.18 -19.48 -0.36
CA ARG A 173 12.69 -18.15 0.04
C ARG A 173 12.64 -17.17 -1.12
N GLY A 174 11.78 -16.14 -1.04
CA GLY A 174 11.56 -15.21 -2.14
C GLY A 174 11.21 -15.96 -3.44
N PRO A 175 11.93 -15.77 -4.56
CA PRO A 175 11.76 -16.56 -5.79
C PRO A 175 12.26 -18.00 -5.78
N ARG A 176 12.97 -18.40 -4.72
CA ARG A 176 13.69 -19.66 -4.74
C ARG A 176 12.88 -20.80 -4.11
N LEU A 177 12.94 -21.96 -4.74
CA LEU A 177 12.44 -23.25 -4.24
C LEU A 177 13.56 -24.29 -4.30
N ILE A 178 13.80 -24.99 -3.20
CA ILE A 178 14.80 -26.06 -3.12
C ILE A 178 14.11 -27.33 -2.66
N GLN A 179 14.34 -28.42 -3.39
CA GLN A 179 13.94 -29.78 -3.00
C GLN A 179 15.16 -30.54 -2.48
N LYS A 180 15.02 -31.14 -1.30
CA LYS A 180 15.97 -32.14 -0.79
C LYS A 180 15.28 -33.46 -0.47
N VAL A 181 15.96 -34.55 -0.75
CA VAL A 181 15.56 -35.92 -0.37
C VAL A 181 16.70 -36.56 0.40
N ASN A 182 16.43 -37.11 1.58
CA ASN A 182 17.41 -37.70 2.49
C ASN A 182 18.67 -36.82 2.68
N GLY A 183 18.45 -35.51 2.83
CA GLY A 183 19.49 -34.50 3.04
C GLY A 183 20.18 -33.97 1.77
N VAL A 184 20.04 -34.65 0.63
CA VAL A 184 20.68 -34.28 -0.64
C VAL A 184 19.81 -33.31 -1.43
N VAL A 185 20.40 -32.22 -1.95
CA VAL A 185 19.69 -31.29 -2.85
C VAL A 185 19.45 -31.97 -4.19
N LEU A 186 18.18 -32.24 -4.48
CA LEU A 186 17.78 -32.89 -5.72
C LEU A 186 17.57 -31.84 -6.83
N ALA A 187 16.88 -30.74 -6.53
CA ALA A 187 16.57 -29.68 -7.48
C ALA A 187 16.54 -28.30 -6.80
N ASP A 188 16.99 -27.27 -7.51
CA ASP A 188 17.06 -25.87 -7.04
C ASP A 188 16.54 -24.94 -8.13
N LEU A 189 15.54 -24.12 -7.81
CA LEU A 189 14.84 -23.26 -8.76
C LEU A 189 14.81 -21.84 -8.23
N VAL A 190 15.15 -20.85 -9.05
CA VAL A 190 14.85 -19.42 -8.82
C VAL A 190 13.90 -18.97 -9.93
N ASP A 191 12.64 -18.73 -9.60
CA ASP A 191 11.63 -18.31 -10.58
C ASP A 191 11.32 -16.82 -10.44
N GLY A 192 11.73 -16.01 -11.40
CA GLY A 192 11.50 -14.57 -11.46
C GLY A 192 10.42 -14.15 -12.45
N GLU A 193 9.86 -15.07 -13.24
CA GLU A 193 8.99 -14.76 -14.39
C GLU A 193 7.74 -13.98 -13.98
N ARG A 194 7.53 -12.80 -14.61
CA ARG A 194 6.39 -11.94 -14.32
C ARG A 194 5.08 -12.67 -14.62
N GLY A 195 4.14 -12.64 -13.68
CA GLY A 195 2.81 -13.25 -13.84
C GLY A 195 2.74 -14.76 -13.54
N TYR A 196 3.87 -15.46 -13.43
CA TYR A 196 3.92 -16.88 -13.09
C TYR A 196 4.61 -17.17 -11.77
N SER A 197 5.59 -16.35 -11.41
CA SER A 197 6.35 -16.52 -10.18
C SER A 197 5.49 -16.22 -8.94
N ARG A 198 5.15 -17.27 -8.18
CA ARG A 198 4.36 -17.14 -6.94
C ARG A 198 5.25 -17.11 -5.71
N ARG A 199 4.97 -16.15 -4.83
CA ARG A 199 5.69 -15.95 -3.56
C ARG A 199 4.99 -16.64 -2.39
N SER A 200 3.68 -16.78 -2.43
CA SER A 200 2.87 -17.43 -1.40
C SER A 200 1.78 -18.33 -1.99
N GLY A 201 1.26 -19.26 -1.18
CA GLY A 201 0.11 -20.10 -1.54
C GLY A 201 -0.10 -21.30 -0.61
N LEU A 202 -0.94 -22.24 -1.02
CA LEU A 202 -1.36 -23.39 -0.23
C LEU A 202 -0.32 -24.53 -0.24
N LEU A 203 -0.46 -25.43 0.72
CA LEU A 203 0.13 -26.77 0.74
C LEU A 203 -0.95 -27.80 0.39
N ALA A 204 -0.65 -28.73 -0.50
CA ALA A 204 -1.50 -29.89 -0.75
C ALA A 204 -0.68 -31.13 -1.13
N PHE A 205 -1.25 -32.32 -0.94
CA PHE A 205 -0.74 -33.56 -1.53
C PHE A 205 -1.66 -34.01 -2.65
N GLN A 206 -1.09 -34.64 -3.67
CA GLN A 206 -1.79 -35.05 -4.87
C GLN A 206 -1.64 -36.54 -5.12
N ASP A 207 -2.73 -37.17 -5.53
CA ASP A 207 -2.79 -38.50 -6.12
C ASP A 207 -3.19 -38.32 -7.59
N HIS A 208 -2.36 -38.78 -8.54
CA HIS A 208 -2.67 -38.66 -9.98
C HIS A 208 -3.62 -39.76 -10.49
N GLY A 209 -4.23 -40.54 -9.60
CA GLY A 209 -5.05 -41.70 -9.90
C GLY A 209 -4.21 -42.88 -10.36
N LYS A 210 -4.84 -43.81 -11.08
CA LYS A 210 -4.23 -45.01 -11.68
C LYS A 210 -3.55 -45.92 -10.65
N GLY A 211 -4.16 -46.06 -9.48
CA GLY A 211 -3.61 -46.88 -8.40
C GLY A 211 -2.35 -46.28 -7.75
N THR A 212 -2.24 -44.95 -7.72
CA THR A 212 -1.16 -44.28 -6.99
C THR A 212 -1.30 -44.54 -5.49
N VAL A 213 -0.21 -44.99 -4.89
CA VAL A 213 -0.11 -45.19 -3.44
C VAL A 213 1.06 -44.40 -2.91
N ALA A 214 0.74 -43.27 -2.26
CA ALA A 214 1.70 -42.43 -1.57
C ALA A 214 1.21 -42.16 -0.14
N ALA A 215 2.15 -42.17 0.80
CA ALA A 215 1.90 -41.90 2.21
C ALA A 215 2.83 -40.79 2.71
N PHE A 216 2.30 -39.90 3.56
CA PHE A 216 3.01 -38.74 4.10
C PHE A 216 2.83 -38.70 5.63
N LYS A 217 3.93 -38.55 6.39
CA LYS A 217 3.87 -38.40 7.85
C LYS A 217 4.90 -37.41 8.37
N GLU A 218 4.80 -37.07 9.65
CA GLU A 218 5.68 -36.11 10.31
C GLU A 218 5.71 -34.75 9.57
N VAL A 219 4.56 -34.33 9.04
CA VAL A 219 4.44 -33.11 8.24
C VAL A 219 4.52 -31.90 9.16
N ARG A 220 5.61 -31.14 9.02
CA ARG A 220 5.91 -29.97 9.84
C ARG A 220 6.42 -28.82 9.00
N VAL A 221 5.95 -27.62 9.32
CA VAL A 221 6.36 -26.40 8.65
C VAL A 221 7.03 -25.46 9.63
N LYS A 222 8.18 -24.93 9.24
CA LYS A 222 8.77 -23.75 9.85
C LYS A 222 8.50 -22.62 8.91
N HIS A 223 7.65 -21.68 9.33
CA HIS A 223 7.60 -20.40 8.66
C HIS A 223 8.94 -19.74 8.88
N ILE A 224 9.71 -19.64 7.80
CA ILE A 224 10.91 -18.83 7.80
C ILE A 224 10.30 -17.44 7.75
N ARG A 225 10.07 -16.85 8.93
CA ARG A 225 10.05 -15.40 9.00
C ARG A 225 11.28 -15.01 8.19
N LYS A 226 11.09 -14.25 7.11
CA LYS A 226 12.16 -13.37 6.66
C LYS A 226 12.70 -12.84 7.97
N ALA A 227 13.96 -13.12 8.30
CA ALA A 227 14.52 -12.56 9.52
C ALA A 227 14.02 -11.14 9.49
N SER A 228 13.15 -10.78 10.45
CA SER A 228 12.85 -9.39 10.61
C SER A 228 14.25 -8.82 10.65
N ALA A 229 14.58 -7.91 9.73
CA ALA A 229 15.64 -6.98 10.04
C ALA A 229 15.33 -6.59 11.50
N HIS A 230 16.27 -6.93 12.37
CA HIS A 230 16.15 -7.62 13.66
C HIS A 230 14.83 -7.48 14.45
N GLU A 231 14.61 -8.35 15.43
CA GLU A 231 13.80 -8.02 16.64
C GLU A 231 14.38 -6.81 17.44
N GLN A 232 15.22 -5.99 16.79
CA GLN A 232 15.95 -4.80 17.23
C GLN A 232 16.18 -3.75 16.11
N ASP A 233 15.83 -3.96 14.82
CA ASP A 233 16.06 -2.92 13.78
C ASP A 233 14.80 -2.09 13.56
N LYS A 234 14.93 -0.78 13.73
CA LYS A 234 13.85 0.17 13.44
C LYS A 234 13.53 0.15 11.93
N PRO A 235 12.25 0.12 11.51
CA PRO A 235 11.89 0.12 10.09
C PRO A 235 12.22 1.46 9.43
N ASN A 236 12.53 1.43 8.14
CA ASN A 236 12.67 2.64 7.33
C ASN A 236 11.30 3.26 7.04
N VAL A 237 11.28 4.52 6.65
CA VAL A 237 10.09 5.24 6.18
C VAL A 237 10.38 5.85 4.81
N LEU A 238 9.55 5.51 3.82
CA LEU A 238 9.43 6.23 2.57
C LEU A 238 8.11 7.01 2.60
N PHE A 239 8.20 8.33 2.71
CA PHE A 239 7.05 9.24 2.77
C PHE A 239 6.87 9.91 1.41
N ILE A 240 5.82 9.56 0.68
CA ILE A 240 5.51 10.09 -0.64
C ILE A 240 4.32 11.05 -0.53
N ALA A 241 4.51 12.28 -1.00
CA ALA A 241 3.45 13.28 -1.11
C ALA A 241 3.32 13.79 -2.54
N SER A 242 2.11 13.76 -3.07
CA SER A 242 1.76 14.38 -4.36
C SER A 242 0.99 15.69 -4.14
N ASP A 243 1.29 16.69 -4.94
CA ASP A 243 0.70 18.03 -4.85
C ASP A 243 -0.56 18.13 -5.72
N ASP A 244 -1.69 18.59 -5.17
CA ASP A 244 -2.99 18.75 -5.87
C ASP A 244 -3.63 17.44 -6.40
N LEU A 245 -3.33 16.27 -5.84
CA LEU A 245 -3.90 15.00 -6.31
C LEU A 245 -5.24 14.71 -5.64
N ASN A 246 -6.31 14.66 -6.45
CA ASN A 246 -7.62 14.23 -5.99
C ASN A 246 -7.73 12.69 -5.94
N ASN A 247 -8.92 12.18 -5.58
CA ASN A 247 -9.17 10.75 -5.49
C ASN A 247 -9.59 10.11 -6.84
N ASP A 248 -9.34 10.75 -8.00
CA ASP A 248 -9.65 10.19 -9.33
C ASP A 248 -8.64 9.10 -9.75
N LEU A 249 -8.24 8.23 -8.82
CA LEU A 249 -7.33 7.10 -9.06
C LEU A 249 -8.14 5.82 -9.27
N SER A 250 -7.59 4.85 -10.03
CA SER A 250 -8.30 3.61 -10.32
C SER A 250 -8.59 2.78 -9.05
N CYS A 251 -7.67 2.70 -8.09
CA CYS A 251 -7.93 2.07 -6.79
C CYS A 251 -8.99 2.81 -5.93
N TYR A 252 -9.36 4.05 -6.26
CA TYR A 252 -10.48 4.78 -5.65
C TYR A 252 -11.77 4.70 -6.48
N GLY A 253 -11.76 3.93 -7.57
CA GLY A 253 -12.94 3.63 -8.38
C GLY A 253 -13.10 4.52 -9.63
N HIS A 254 -12.14 5.38 -9.94
CA HIS A 254 -12.24 6.22 -11.13
C HIS A 254 -12.03 5.39 -12.41
N GLY A 255 -13.01 5.43 -13.32
CA GLY A 255 -13.08 4.49 -14.46
C GLY A 255 -12.19 4.83 -15.67
N LEU A 256 -11.52 6.00 -15.68
CA LEU A 256 -10.70 6.43 -16.82
C LEU A 256 -9.22 6.58 -16.50
N VAL A 257 -8.87 7.05 -15.29
CA VAL A 257 -7.48 7.37 -14.91
C VAL A 257 -6.69 6.09 -14.68
N LEU A 258 -5.50 6.04 -15.27
CA LEU A 258 -4.57 4.94 -15.15
C LEU A 258 -3.55 5.26 -14.04
N SER A 259 -3.64 4.55 -12.92
CA SER A 259 -2.67 4.65 -11.81
C SER A 259 -2.19 3.28 -11.31
N PRO A 260 -1.66 2.41 -12.19
CA PRO A 260 -1.36 1.02 -11.84
C PRO A 260 -0.32 0.87 -10.72
N ASN A 261 0.56 1.85 -10.51
CA ASN A 261 1.60 1.75 -9.47
C ASN A 261 1.09 2.15 -8.09
N ILE A 262 0.23 3.16 -8.01
CA ILE A 262 -0.49 3.52 -6.78
C ILE A 262 -1.51 2.43 -6.44
N ASP A 263 -2.17 1.82 -7.42
CA ASP A 263 -3.03 0.66 -7.22
C ASP A 263 -2.25 -0.51 -6.62
N ARG A 264 -1.06 -0.79 -7.16
CA ARG A 264 -0.15 -1.81 -6.61
C ARG A 264 0.29 -1.47 -5.17
N LEU A 265 0.38 -0.19 -4.79
CA LEU A 265 0.60 0.21 -3.39
C LEU A 265 -0.63 -0.06 -2.53
N ALA A 266 -1.84 0.22 -3.03
CA ALA A 266 -3.08 -0.08 -2.33
C ALA A 266 -3.23 -1.59 -2.05
N ASP A 267 -2.88 -2.45 -3.01
CA ASP A 267 -2.86 -3.91 -2.87
C ASP A 267 -1.89 -4.40 -1.79
N ARG A 268 -0.87 -3.61 -1.49
CA ARG A 268 0.17 -3.94 -0.50
C ARG A 268 -0.08 -3.31 0.87
N GLY A 269 -1.02 -2.39 0.99
CA GLY A 269 -1.24 -1.60 2.19
C GLY A 269 -2.71 -1.50 2.57
N VAL A 270 -3.01 -0.55 3.44
CA VAL A 270 -4.38 -0.16 3.77
C VAL A 270 -4.71 1.13 3.03
N ARG A 271 -5.75 1.10 2.19
CA ARG A 271 -6.26 2.26 1.46
C ARG A 271 -7.37 2.94 2.26
N PHE A 272 -7.21 4.21 2.58
CA PHE A 272 -8.20 4.96 3.35
C PHE A 272 -9.20 5.66 2.43
N GLU A 273 -10.47 5.28 2.51
CA GLU A 273 -11.52 5.89 1.71
C GLU A 273 -11.89 7.29 2.23
N HIS A 274 -11.67 7.57 3.51
CA HIS A 274 -12.06 8.82 4.16
C HIS A 274 -10.86 9.48 4.88
N ALA A 275 -9.87 9.94 4.11
CA ALA A 275 -8.74 10.72 4.61
C ALA A 275 -8.87 12.20 4.24
N TYR A 276 -8.59 13.10 5.18
CA TYR A 276 -8.81 14.54 5.00
C TYR A 276 -7.60 15.40 5.38
N CYS A 277 -7.29 16.38 4.54
CA CYS A 277 -6.33 17.43 4.86
C CYS A 277 -6.90 18.38 5.92
N GLN A 278 -6.02 19.05 6.67
CA GLN A 278 -6.47 20.01 7.69
C GLN A 278 -6.72 21.40 7.11
N TYR A 279 -6.20 21.67 5.91
CA TYR A 279 -6.45 22.90 5.17
C TYR A 279 -6.30 22.63 3.66
N PRO A 280 -7.27 22.99 2.81
CA PRO A 280 -7.28 22.71 1.36
C PRO A 280 -6.36 23.64 0.53
N VAL A 281 -5.14 23.91 1.02
CA VAL A 281 -4.10 24.74 0.40
C VAL A 281 -2.73 24.20 0.82
N CYS A 282 -1.77 24.19 -0.10
CA CYS A 282 -0.49 23.51 0.07
C CYS A 282 0.24 23.82 1.39
N ASN A 283 0.65 25.07 1.67
CA ASN A 283 1.47 25.36 2.85
C ASN A 283 0.76 25.09 4.18
N PRO A 284 -0.49 25.55 4.39
CA PRO A 284 -1.22 25.23 5.61
C PRO A 284 -1.38 23.72 5.83
N SER A 285 -1.68 22.94 4.78
CA SER A 285 -1.79 21.48 4.89
C SER A 285 -0.46 20.83 5.26
N ARG A 286 0.59 21.13 4.48
CA ARG A 286 1.94 20.58 4.64
C ARG A 286 2.54 20.91 5.99
N SER A 287 2.39 22.16 6.43
CA SER A 287 2.78 22.57 7.77
C SER A 287 2.01 21.80 8.84
N SER A 288 0.72 21.53 8.64
CA SER A 288 -0.10 20.81 9.61
C SER A 288 0.37 19.37 9.81
N PHE A 289 0.48 18.57 8.74
CA PHE A 289 0.88 17.17 8.91
C PHE A 289 2.37 16.97 9.23
N MET A 290 3.25 17.91 8.83
CA MET A 290 4.66 17.86 9.22
C MET A 290 4.88 18.25 10.68
N THR A 291 4.01 19.05 11.28
CA THR A 291 4.12 19.46 12.70
C THR A 291 3.22 18.66 13.63
N GLY A 292 2.22 17.95 13.11
CA GLY A 292 1.21 17.30 13.95
C GLY A 292 0.25 18.28 14.64
N LEU A 293 0.19 19.53 14.17
CA LEU A 293 -0.68 20.59 14.72
C LEU A 293 -1.72 21.03 13.69
N TYR A 294 -2.89 21.49 14.14
CA TYR A 294 -3.90 22.06 13.23
C TYR A 294 -3.49 23.49 12.76
N PRO A 295 -4.03 24.00 11.63
CA PRO A 295 -3.67 25.31 11.08
C PRO A 295 -3.82 26.50 12.05
N ASP A 296 -4.86 26.51 12.90
CA ASP A 296 -5.04 27.55 13.93
C ASP A 296 -3.89 27.50 14.97
N GLN A 297 -3.42 26.30 15.32
CA GLN A 297 -2.29 26.08 16.21
C GLN A 297 -0.96 26.45 15.55
N THR A 298 -0.70 26.05 14.30
CA THR A 298 0.53 26.43 13.57
C THR A 298 0.59 27.93 13.28
N GLY A 299 -0.58 28.58 13.11
CA GLY A 299 -0.70 29.96 12.66
C GLY A 299 -0.53 30.14 11.15
N VAL A 300 -0.41 29.04 10.39
CA VAL A 300 -0.21 29.07 8.94
C VAL A 300 -1.55 28.92 8.22
N LEU A 301 -2.11 30.04 7.77
CA LEU A 301 -3.41 30.09 7.06
C LEU A 301 -3.29 30.54 5.59
N SER A 302 -2.06 30.57 5.06
CA SER A 302 -1.80 30.87 3.65
C SER A 302 -0.47 30.28 3.18
N ASN A 303 -0.26 30.24 1.87
CA ASN A 303 1.02 29.85 1.26
C ASN A 303 2.20 30.76 1.66
N GLY A 304 1.91 31.96 2.18
CA GLY A 304 2.93 32.88 2.65
C GLY A 304 3.39 32.66 4.09
N GLY A 305 2.63 31.88 4.88
CA GLY A 305 2.85 31.71 6.32
C GLY A 305 4.09 30.88 6.67
N ASP A 306 4.50 30.99 7.93
CA ASP A 306 5.66 30.30 8.49
C ASP A 306 5.35 29.91 9.95
N PHE A 307 5.29 28.61 10.22
CA PHE A 307 4.94 28.10 11.55
C PHE A 307 6.07 28.36 12.56
N ARG A 308 7.32 28.53 12.13
CA ARG A 308 8.47 28.80 13.00
C ARG A 308 8.37 30.16 13.69
N LYS A 309 7.63 31.12 13.12
CA LYS A 309 7.34 32.41 13.80
C LYS A 309 6.56 32.23 15.09
N LYS A 310 5.63 31.28 15.12
CA LYS A 310 4.82 30.97 16.31
C LYS A 310 5.48 29.89 17.17
N HIS A 311 6.13 28.92 16.54
CA HIS A 311 6.78 27.80 17.22
C HIS A 311 8.25 27.61 16.77
N PRO A 312 9.18 28.47 17.23
CA PRO A 312 10.56 28.46 16.75
C PRO A 312 11.29 27.13 16.97
N LYS A 313 11.00 26.46 18.09
CA LYS A 313 11.69 25.23 18.54
C LYS A 313 10.85 23.95 18.39
N LEU A 314 9.76 23.99 17.61
CA LEU A 314 8.88 22.84 17.44
C LEU A 314 9.62 21.69 16.75
N ASP A 315 9.41 20.47 17.23
CA ASP A 315 9.95 19.28 16.57
C ASP A 315 8.98 18.78 15.51
N THR A 316 9.32 19.03 14.24
CA THR A 316 8.57 18.47 13.11
C THR A 316 8.77 16.95 13.04
N MET A 317 7.90 16.26 12.32
CA MET A 317 7.99 14.81 12.11
C MET A 317 9.36 14.37 11.58
N PRO A 318 9.94 14.97 10.52
CA PRO A 318 11.30 14.66 10.09
C PRO A 318 12.36 14.92 11.17
N GLN A 319 12.28 16.04 11.90
CA GLN A 319 13.22 16.34 13.00
C GLN A 319 13.17 15.30 14.11
N HIS A 320 11.96 14.84 14.43
CA HIS A 320 11.78 13.81 15.43
C HIS A 320 12.44 12.50 15.02
N PHE A 321 12.27 12.07 13.77
CA PHE A 321 12.97 10.89 13.25
C PHE A 321 14.49 11.07 13.28
N ARG A 322 14.98 12.25 12.86
CA ARG A 322 16.40 12.61 12.88
C ARG A 322 17.01 12.50 14.27
N LYS A 323 16.34 13.06 15.29
CA LYS A 323 16.77 12.99 16.70
C LYS A 323 16.81 11.56 17.24
N HIS A 324 16.08 10.63 16.62
CA HIS A 324 16.02 9.22 17.03
C HIS A 324 16.87 8.27 16.15
N GLY A 325 17.86 8.83 15.44
CA GLY A 325 18.91 8.06 14.78
C GLY A 325 18.63 7.69 13.32
N TYR A 326 17.58 8.25 12.72
CA TYR A 326 17.33 8.11 11.29
C TYR A 326 18.19 9.07 10.48
N PHE A 327 18.64 8.63 9.30
CA PHE A 327 18.99 9.56 8.24
C PHE A 327 17.71 10.16 7.65
N VAL A 328 17.62 11.48 7.53
CA VAL A 328 16.38 12.14 7.09
C VAL A 328 16.65 13.02 5.88
N ALA A 329 16.02 12.71 4.75
CA ALA A 329 16.21 13.46 3.51
C ALA A 329 14.89 13.87 2.86
N ARG A 330 14.94 14.98 2.15
CA ARG A 330 13.82 15.52 1.37
C ARG A 330 14.20 15.71 -0.07
N ILE A 331 13.37 15.20 -0.96
CA ILE A 331 13.48 15.40 -2.41
C ILE A 331 12.21 16.07 -2.89
N GLY A 332 12.35 17.18 -3.61
CA GLY A 332 11.22 17.91 -4.18
C GLY A 332 10.33 18.56 -3.12
N LYS A 333 9.02 18.53 -3.36
CA LYS A 333 8.04 19.39 -2.67
C LYS A 333 7.40 18.70 -1.46
N ILE A 334 7.99 18.88 -0.28
CA ILE A 334 7.40 18.45 1.01
C ILE A 334 6.76 19.61 1.75
N TYR A 335 7.53 20.67 2.05
CA TYR A 335 6.99 21.97 2.43
C TYR A 335 6.60 22.79 1.19
N HIS A 336 5.96 23.94 1.40
CA HIS A 336 5.42 24.71 0.29
C HIS A 336 6.49 25.32 -0.60
N TYR A 337 6.11 25.37 -1.87
CA TYR A 337 6.98 25.65 -2.98
C TYR A 337 6.15 26.19 -4.15
N GLY A 338 6.56 27.30 -4.74
CA GLY A 338 5.92 27.91 -5.91
C GLY A 338 6.23 27.13 -7.18
N VAL A 339 5.20 26.67 -7.90
CA VAL A 339 5.34 25.84 -9.10
C VAL A 339 4.82 26.61 -10.32
N PRO A 340 5.57 26.71 -11.43
CA PRO A 340 6.94 26.21 -11.63
C PRO A 340 8.02 27.20 -11.15
N THR A 341 7.65 28.41 -10.74
CA THR A 341 8.57 29.56 -10.59
C THR A 341 9.76 29.30 -9.66
N GLN A 342 9.59 28.50 -8.61
CA GLN A 342 10.65 28.21 -7.65
C GLN A 342 11.38 26.88 -7.93
N ILE A 343 10.98 26.07 -8.93
CA ILE A 343 11.57 24.73 -9.21
C ILE A 343 13.10 24.82 -9.29
N GLY A 344 13.78 23.96 -8.53
CA GLY A 344 15.24 23.89 -8.41
C GLY A 344 15.85 24.71 -7.26
N THR A 345 15.05 25.42 -6.46
CA THR A 345 15.47 26.17 -5.25
C THR A 345 15.03 25.47 -3.95
N ASP A 346 15.28 26.04 -2.77
CA ASP A 346 14.71 25.52 -1.51
C ASP A 346 13.27 25.97 -1.26
N GLY A 347 12.81 27.03 -1.92
CA GLY A 347 11.51 27.66 -1.64
C GLY A 347 11.40 28.14 -0.19
N LYS A 348 10.22 27.95 0.43
CA LYS A 348 10.00 28.20 1.87
C LYS A 348 10.03 26.88 2.64
N ASP A 349 11.20 26.23 2.64
CA ASP A 349 11.42 25.00 3.39
C ASP A 349 11.60 25.23 4.89
N ASP A 350 11.72 24.14 5.65
CA ASP A 350 12.23 24.13 7.03
C ASP A 350 13.59 23.40 7.09
N PRO A 351 14.73 24.10 6.89
CA PRO A 351 16.05 23.48 6.82
C PRO A 351 16.42 22.63 8.04
N ALA A 352 15.87 22.98 9.20
CA ALA A 352 16.11 22.25 10.43
C ALA A 352 15.55 20.81 10.40
N SER A 353 14.65 20.49 9.46
CA SER A 353 14.01 19.18 9.29
C SER A 353 14.89 18.11 8.64
N TRP A 354 15.94 18.48 7.93
CA TRP A 354 16.60 17.58 6.98
C TRP A 354 18.09 17.44 7.27
N ASP A 355 18.65 16.25 7.04
CA ASP A 355 20.09 16.05 6.89
C ASP A 355 20.54 16.38 5.45
N LEU A 356 19.67 16.10 4.47
CA LEU A 356 19.95 16.31 3.05
C LEU A 356 18.69 16.75 2.30
N VAL A 357 18.87 17.75 1.41
CA VAL A 357 17.81 18.31 0.55
C VAL A 357 18.22 18.17 -0.90
N VAL A 358 17.30 17.73 -1.75
CA VAL A 358 17.47 17.65 -3.20
C VAL A 358 16.32 18.39 -3.88
N ASN A 359 16.66 19.37 -4.71
CA ASN A 359 15.70 20.19 -5.44
C ASN A 359 15.79 19.86 -6.93
N PRO A 360 15.03 18.86 -7.43
CA PRO A 360 15.04 18.53 -8.84
C PRO A 360 14.54 19.70 -9.68
N ARG A 361 15.06 19.81 -10.89
CA ARG A 361 14.67 20.82 -11.88
C ARG A 361 14.66 20.17 -13.26
N GLY A 362 13.48 19.98 -13.82
CA GLY A 362 13.30 19.37 -15.12
C GLY A 362 12.65 20.28 -16.15
N ILE A 363 12.19 19.67 -17.24
CA ILE A 363 11.69 20.35 -18.42
C ILE A 363 10.47 21.24 -18.14
N ASP A 364 9.64 20.87 -17.16
CA ASP A 364 8.48 21.67 -16.74
C ASP A 364 8.84 23.03 -16.13
N LYS A 365 10.13 23.26 -15.83
CA LYS A 365 10.71 24.59 -15.55
C LYS A 365 11.48 25.17 -16.74
N GLU A 366 12.12 24.34 -17.55
CA GLU A 366 12.97 24.79 -18.67
C GLU A 366 12.19 25.43 -19.80
N VAL A 367 10.95 24.99 -20.01
CA VAL A 367 10.07 25.51 -21.07
C VAL A 367 8.88 26.27 -20.50
N GLU A 368 9.04 26.90 -19.33
CA GLU A 368 7.98 27.66 -18.64
C GLU A 368 7.30 28.70 -19.55
N ASP A 369 8.07 29.34 -20.44
CA ASP A 369 7.61 30.32 -21.41
C ASP A 369 6.63 29.75 -22.45
N LYS A 370 6.64 28.44 -22.67
CA LYS A 370 5.76 27.74 -23.62
C LYS A 370 4.46 27.25 -23.01
N ILE A 371 4.32 27.32 -21.69
CA ILE A 371 3.18 26.76 -20.96
C ILE A 371 1.92 27.57 -21.26
N HIS A 372 0.84 26.88 -21.66
CA HIS A 372 -0.46 27.51 -21.79
C HIS A 372 -0.99 27.89 -20.42
N THR A 373 -1.51 29.10 -20.28
CA THR A 373 -2.13 29.57 -19.04
C THR A 373 -3.37 30.39 -19.35
N LEU A 374 -4.40 30.26 -18.51
CA LEU A 374 -5.60 31.11 -18.59
C LEU A 374 -5.32 32.56 -18.17
N VAL A 375 -4.25 32.82 -17.42
CA VAL A 375 -3.85 34.18 -17.00
C VAL A 375 -2.38 34.38 -17.36
N PRO A 376 -2.05 35.18 -18.40
CA PRO A 376 -0.67 35.41 -18.83
C PRO A 376 0.26 35.77 -17.67
N GLY A 377 1.41 35.10 -17.59
CA GLY A 377 2.40 35.30 -16.52
C GLY A 377 2.03 34.68 -15.16
N SER A 378 0.90 33.98 -15.05
CA SER A 378 0.53 33.22 -13.85
C SER A 378 0.41 31.74 -14.19
N PHE A 379 0.98 30.87 -13.35
CA PHE A 379 0.98 29.43 -13.58
C PHE A 379 0.31 28.69 -12.42
N GLY A 380 0.91 28.69 -11.22
CA GLY A 380 0.40 27.96 -10.06
C GLY A 380 -0.94 28.45 -9.47
N GLY A 381 -1.37 29.67 -9.81
CA GLY A 381 -2.61 30.29 -9.32
C GLY A 381 -3.81 30.14 -10.26
N THR A 382 -3.60 29.57 -11.45
CA THR A 382 -4.59 29.47 -12.52
C THR A 382 -4.44 28.11 -13.23
N LEU A 383 -5.37 27.72 -14.09
CA LEU A 383 -5.18 26.50 -14.86
C LEU A 383 -4.13 26.77 -15.94
N SER A 384 -3.11 25.93 -15.95
CA SER A 384 -2.03 25.95 -16.93
C SER A 384 -1.60 24.52 -17.26
N TRP A 385 -1.19 24.27 -18.51
CA TRP A 385 -0.85 22.95 -19.01
C TRP A 385 0.03 23.02 -20.26
N LEU A 386 0.75 21.94 -20.54
CA LEU A 386 1.58 21.80 -21.72
C LEU A 386 1.77 20.32 -22.10
N ASN A 387 1.44 19.97 -23.34
CA ASN A 387 1.88 18.72 -23.95
C ASN A 387 3.26 18.96 -24.60
N VAL A 388 4.31 18.39 -24.02
CA VAL A 388 5.69 18.66 -24.44
C VAL A 388 6.42 17.37 -24.83
N LYS A 389 6.92 17.31 -26.07
CA LYS A 389 7.75 16.19 -26.53
C LYS A 389 8.98 16.03 -25.64
N SER A 390 9.01 14.94 -24.88
CA SER A 390 10.00 14.68 -23.84
C SER A 390 9.90 13.24 -23.36
N GLU A 391 10.93 12.78 -22.65
CA GLU A 391 10.97 11.52 -21.90
C GLU A 391 10.66 11.77 -20.43
N ASP A 392 10.13 10.77 -19.72
CA ASP A 392 9.79 10.83 -18.30
C ASP A 392 10.92 11.39 -17.42
N LEU A 393 12.14 10.94 -17.67
CA LEU A 393 13.33 11.29 -16.88
C LEU A 393 13.75 12.76 -17.03
N GLN A 394 13.22 13.46 -18.04
CA GLN A 394 13.48 14.88 -18.23
C GLN A 394 12.55 15.76 -17.37
N HIS A 395 11.45 15.21 -16.85
CA HIS A 395 10.51 15.95 -15.99
C HIS A 395 11.03 16.04 -14.56
N THR A 396 10.65 17.11 -13.86
CA THR A 396 11.09 17.35 -12.47
C THR A 396 10.78 16.15 -11.56
N ASP A 397 9.62 15.52 -11.72
CA ASP A 397 9.23 14.33 -10.97
C ASP A 397 10.05 13.09 -11.36
N GLY A 398 10.43 12.94 -12.64
CA GLY A 398 11.29 11.85 -13.10
C GLY A 398 12.73 11.96 -12.61
N ILE A 399 13.26 13.18 -12.54
CA ILE A 399 14.55 13.48 -11.91
C ILE A 399 14.47 13.22 -10.40
N GLY A 400 13.42 13.70 -9.74
CA GLY A 400 13.20 13.48 -8.31
C GLY A 400 13.12 12.00 -7.93
N ALA A 401 12.42 11.18 -8.72
CA ALA A 401 12.40 9.73 -8.51
C ALA A 401 13.77 9.07 -8.75
N THR A 402 14.56 9.56 -9.70
CA THR A 402 15.94 9.10 -9.90
C THR A 402 16.80 9.40 -8.67
N GLU A 403 16.67 10.59 -8.10
CA GLU A 403 17.37 10.98 -6.87
C GLU A 403 16.90 10.18 -5.64
N ALA A 404 15.60 9.86 -5.56
CA ALA A 404 15.09 8.97 -4.51
C ALA A 404 15.74 7.59 -4.58
N ILE A 405 15.84 7.02 -5.79
CA ILE A 405 16.50 5.72 -6.01
C ILE A 405 17.99 5.80 -5.62
N ARG A 406 18.69 6.88 -6.01
CA ARG A 406 20.09 7.10 -5.63
C ARG A 406 20.26 7.15 -4.11
N LEU A 407 19.40 7.90 -3.40
CA LEU A 407 19.47 7.97 -1.93
C LEU A 407 19.12 6.65 -1.25
N LEU A 408 18.19 5.86 -1.80
CA LEU A 408 17.92 4.50 -1.30
C LEU A 408 19.13 3.57 -1.43
N GLU A 409 19.92 3.71 -2.50
CA GLU A 409 21.16 2.94 -2.73
C GLU A 409 22.30 3.40 -1.80
N GLU A 410 22.48 4.72 -1.68
CA GLU A 410 23.55 5.30 -0.85
C GLU A 410 23.31 5.10 0.65
N HIS A 411 22.06 5.26 1.09
CA HIS A 411 21.65 5.17 2.49
C HIS A 411 20.97 3.85 2.85
N HIS A 412 21.22 2.81 2.04
CA HIS A 412 20.78 1.46 2.36
C HIS A 412 21.25 1.07 3.79
N PRO A 413 20.38 0.60 4.70
CA PRO A 413 20.76 0.34 6.10
C PRO A 413 21.91 -0.66 6.26
N LYS A 414 22.00 -1.68 5.40
CA LYS A 414 23.16 -2.60 5.36
C LYS A 414 24.51 -1.92 5.04
N LYS A 415 24.50 -0.73 4.43
CA LYS A 415 25.69 0.06 4.10
C LYS A 415 26.02 1.07 5.19
N THR A 416 25.01 1.72 5.75
CA THR A 416 25.19 2.85 6.70
C THR A 416 25.00 2.49 8.17
N GLY A 417 24.38 1.36 8.47
CA GLY A 417 23.97 0.96 9.81
C GLY A 417 22.82 1.80 10.40
N LYS A 418 22.18 2.67 9.60
CA LYS A 418 21.10 3.57 10.05
C LYS A 418 19.83 3.34 9.23
N PRO A 419 18.63 3.40 9.86
CA PRO A 419 17.39 3.48 9.11
C PRO A 419 17.25 4.86 8.44
N PHE A 420 16.40 4.96 7.41
CA PHE A 420 16.13 6.23 6.73
C PHE A 420 14.67 6.68 6.86
N PHE A 421 14.45 7.98 6.88
CA PHE A 421 13.19 8.65 6.58
C PHE A 421 13.41 9.46 5.30
N LEU A 422 12.92 8.94 4.18
CA LEU A 422 13.06 9.57 2.88
C LEU A 422 11.72 10.17 2.47
N ALA A 423 11.66 11.51 2.38
CA ALA A 423 10.47 12.24 1.98
C ALA A 423 10.56 12.63 0.49
N MET A 424 9.76 11.98 -0.35
CA MET A 424 9.64 12.28 -1.78
C MET A 424 8.38 13.11 -2.05
N GLY A 425 8.57 14.36 -2.44
CA GLY A 425 7.50 15.28 -2.80
C GLY A 425 7.38 15.47 -4.30
N PHE A 426 6.39 14.83 -4.91
CA PHE A 426 6.06 15.03 -6.33
C PHE A 426 5.33 16.36 -6.54
N TYR A 427 5.63 17.02 -7.65
CA TYR A 427 5.03 18.29 -8.06
C TYR A 427 3.73 18.08 -8.82
N ARG A 428 3.59 16.97 -9.56
CA ARG A 428 2.34 16.63 -10.25
C ARG A 428 1.33 15.99 -9.28
N PRO A 429 0.02 16.13 -9.58
CA PRO A 429 -0.56 16.82 -10.73
C PRO A 429 -0.87 18.31 -10.51
N HIS A 430 -0.20 19.03 -9.60
CA HIS A 430 -0.35 20.50 -9.49
C HIS A 430 -0.16 21.18 -10.86
N THR A 431 -0.75 22.34 -11.04
CA THR A 431 -0.61 23.12 -12.27
C THR A 431 0.76 23.84 -12.32
N PRO A 432 1.47 23.94 -13.45
CA PRO A 432 1.08 23.56 -14.80
C PRO A 432 1.07 22.05 -15.02
N TYR A 433 0.04 21.52 -15.67
CA TYR A 433 -0.05 20.10 -16.03
C TYR A 433 0.84 19.85 -17.25
N VAL A 434 2.09 19.49 -17.00
CA VAL A 434 3.08 19.23 -18.04
C VAL A 434 3.36 17.73 -18.09
N ALA A 435 3.28 17.13 -19.28
CA ALA A 435 3.58 15.72 -19.50
C ALA A 435 3.99 15.43 -20.96
N PRO A 436 4.67 14.29 -21.22
CA PRO A 436 4.92 13.78 -22.57
C PRO A 436 3.65 13.45 -23.38
N PRO A 437 3.68 13.52 -24.74
CA PRO A 437 2.52 13.25 -25.59
C PRO A 437 1.89 11.88 -25.36
N HIS A 438 2.70 10.85 -25.16
CA HIS A 438 2.20 9.48 -25.00
C HIS A 438 1.29 9.31 -23.77
N TYR A 439 1.41 10.15 -22.74
CA TYR A 439 0.44 10.16 -21.63
C TYR A 439 -0.87 10.86 -22.00
N PHE A 440 -0.84 11.91 -22.82
CA PHE A 440 -2.07 12.52 -23.34
C PHE A 440 -2.84 11.54 -24.23
N ASP A 441 -2.12 10.76 -25.04
CA ASP A 441 -2.70 9.76 -25.95
C ASP A 441 -3.46 8.63 -25.22
N MET A 442 -3.12 8.36 -23.94
CA MET A 442 -3.86 7.42 -23.09
C MET A 442 -5.28 7.92 -22.77
N TYR A 443 -5.52 9.23 -22.91
CA TYR A 443 -6.77 9.89 -22.53
C TYR A 443 -7.43 10.61 -23.72
N PRO A 444 -8.04 9.88 -24.69
CA PRO A 444 -8.77 10.52 -25.78
C PRO A 444 -9.84 11.49 -25.23
N VAL A 445 -9.80 12.76 -25.63
CA VAL A 445 -10.68 13.83 -25.10
C VAL A 445 -12.17 13.53 -25.24
N GLN A 446 -12.54 12.67 -26.20
CA GLN A 446 -13.91 12.24 -26.46
C GLN A 446 -14.43 11.33 -25.33
N LYS A 447 -13.56 10.57 -24.67
CA LYS A 447 -13.88 9.72 -23.52
C LYS A 447 -13.99 10.51 -22.20
N ILE A 448 -13.42 11.71 -22.15
CA ILE A 448 -13.51 12.59 -20.99
C ILE A 448 -14.90 13.22 -20.91
N LYS A 449 -15.57 12.97 -19.78
CA LYS A 449 -16.87 13.53 -19.43
C LYS A 449 -16.66 14.58 -18.32
N PRO A 450 -16.48 15.87 -18.67
CA PRO A 450 -16.29 16.90 -17.65
C PRO A 450 -17.56 17.03 -16.80
N VAL A 451 -17.38 17.31 -15.50
CA VAL A 451 -18.49 17.73 -14.66
C VAL A 451 -19.01 19.07 -15.19
N MET A 452 -20.32 19.14 -15.40
CA MET A 452 -21.02 20.35 -15.78
C MET A 452 -21.77 20.86 -14.57
N GLU A 453 -21.75 22.18 -14.39
CA GLU A 453 -22.52 22.84 -13.36
C GLU A 453 -24.01 22.57 -13.60
N LYS A 454 -24.71 22.13 -12.55
CA LYS A 454 -26.16 21.92 -12.63
C LYS A 454 -26.86 23.26 -12.39
N GLU A 455 -27.96 23.48 -13.09
CA GLU A 455 -28.81 24.65 -12.84
C GLU A 455 -29.31 24.63 -11.38
N GLY A 456 -29.18 25.77 -10.69
CA GLY A 456 -29.58 25.92 -9.28
C GLY A 456 -28.62 25.36 -8.22
N ASP A 457 -27.57 24.62 -8.61
CA ASP A 457 -26.57 24.00 -7.69
C ASP A 457 -25.98 25.00 -6.68
N ARG A 458 -25.81 26.26 -7.09
CA ARG A 458 -25.15 27.28 -6.29
C ARG A 458 -26.09 28.18 -5.50
N ASP A 459 -27.40 27.99 -5.63
CA ASP A 459 -28.39 28.91 -5.06
C ASP A 459 -28.49 28.79 -3.53
N ASP A 460 -28.20 27.60 -2.99
CA ASP A 460 -28.23 27.31 -1.56
C ASP A 460 -26.83 27.25 -0.89
N ILE A 461 -25.76 27.46 -1.69
CA ILE A 461 -24.38 27.47 -1.21
C ILE A 461 -24.02 28.88 -0.70
N PRO A 462 -23.53 29.03 0.55
CA PRO A 462 -23.07 30.31 1.03
C PRO A 462 -21.96 30.89 0.15
N LEU A 463 -22.04 32.19 -0.19
CA LEU A 463 -21.01 32.87 -0.99
C LEU A 463 -19.60 32.74 -0.39
N ALA A 464 -19.49 32.57 0.93
CA ALA A 464 -18.22 32.36 1.63
C ALA A 464 -17.54 31.03 1.26
N ALA A 465 -18.29 30.01 0.83
CA ALA A 465 -17.77 28.73 0.37
C ALA A 465 -17.27 28.76 -1.08
N LEU A 466 -17.78 29.70 -1.89
CA LEU A 466 -17.55 29.76 -3.33
C LEU A 466 -16.26 30.52 -3.66
N HIS A 467 -15.14 29.80 -3.72
CA HIS A 467 -13.85 30.33 -4.18
C HIS A 467 -13.72 30.26 -5.71
N ASP A 468 -14.47 31.10 -6.40
CA ASP A 468 -14.35 31.20 -7.85
C ASP A 468 -13.00 31.79 -8.26
N ARG A 469 -12.39 31.20 -9.28
CA ARG A 469 -11.21 31.74 -9.94
C ARG A 469 -11.59 32.28 -11.30
N ARG A 470 -10.98 33.40 -11.67
CA ARG A 470 -11.20 34.05 -12.97
C ARG A 470 -10.95 33.07 -14.11
N HIS A 471 -11.80 33.07 -15.14
CA HIS A 471 -11.61 32.33 -16.38
C HIS A 471 -11.80 30.81 -16.27
N GLN A 472 -12.30 30.29 -15.15
CA GLN A 472 -12.39 28.84 -14.90
C GLN A 472 -13.83 28.32 -14.90
N ARG A 473 -14.80 29.08 -14.37
CA ARG A 473 -16.20 28.64 -14.37
C ARG A 473 -16.79 28.67 -15.78
N GLU A 474 -16.45 29.69 -16.55
CA GLU A 474 -16.93 29.96 -17.92
C GLU A 474 -16.24 29.12 -19.01
N LEU A 475 -15.38 28.16 -18.66
CA LEU A 475 -14.69 27.31 -19.63
C LEU A 475 -15.69 26.51 -20.48
N SER A 476 -15.50 26.56 -21.81
CA SER A 476 -16.24 25.73 -22.76
C SER A 476 -15.98 24.25 -22.50
N VAL A 477 -16.95 23.38 -22.87
CA VAL A 477 -16.84 21.93 -22.72
C VAL A 477 -15.55 21.39 -23.36
N ALA A 478 -15.19 21.89 -24.54
CA ALA A 478 -13.97 21.49 -25.23
C ALA A 478 -12.71 21.83 -24.41
N LYS A 479 -12.64 23.04 -23.85
CA LYS A 479 -11.49 23.47 -23.04
C LYS A 479 -11.42 22.71 -21.70
N ARG A 480 -12.57 22.43 -21.06
CA ARG A 480 -12.63 21.58 -19.86
C ARG A 480 -12.02 20.20 -20.12
N LYS A 481 -12.39 19.55 -21.25
CA LYS A 481 -11.86 18.23 -21.65
C LYS A 481 -10.35 18.26 -21.86
N GLU A 482 -9.84 19.27 -22.55
CA GLU A 482 -8.40 19.46 -22.78
C GLU A 482 -7.61 19.61 -21.46
N ILE A 483 -8.12 20.41 -20.53
CA ILE A 483 -7.46 20.62 -19.23
C ILE A 483 -7.50 19.36 -18.36
N ILE A 484 -8.64 18.66 -18.32
CA ILE A 484 -8.78 17.40 -17.59
C ILE A 484 -7.87 16.32 -18.20
N GLN A 485 -7.73 16.27 -19.52
CA GLN A 485 -6.78 15.38 -20.21
C GLN A 485 -5.37 15.61 -19.69
N ALA A 486 -4.95 16.88 -19.61
CA ALA A 486 -3.62 17.23 -19.11
C ALA A 486 -3.43 16.85 -17.64
N TYR A 487 -4.44 17.07 -16.77
CA TYR A 487 -4.40 16.65 -15.36
C TYR A 487 -4.24 15.12 -15.22
N TYR A 488 -4.99 14.33 -16.00
CA TYR A 488 -4.89 12.87 -16.01
C TYR A 488 -3.54 12.39 -16.56
N ALA A 489 -3.04 13.01 -17.63
CA ALA A 489 -1.71 12.73 -18.18
C ALA A 489 -0.60 12.98 -17.16
N SER A 490 -0.60 14.14 -16.49
CA SER A 490 0.36 14.46 -15.43
C SER A 490 0.23 13.53 -14.21
N THR A 491 -0.99 13.09 -13.88
CA THR A 491 -1.22 12.09 -12.82
C THR A 491 -0.57 10.75 -13.16
N THR A 492 -0.66 10.32 -14.41
CA THR A 492 -0.09 9.03 -14.86
C THR A 492 1.43 9.07 -14.96
N LEU A 493 1.99 10.21 -15.40
CA LEU A 493 3.43 10.44 -15.34
C LEU A 493 3.95 10.33 -13.91
N MET A 494 3.26 10.94 -12.94
CA MET A 494 3.63 10.83 -11.52
C MET A 494 3.49 9.40 -11.00
N ASP A 495 2.40 8.69 -11.34
CA ASP A 495 2.21 7.28 -11.00
C ASP A 495 3.36 6.40 -11.51
N SER A 496 3.82 6.59 -12.75
CA SER A 496 4.95 5.83 -13.29
C SER A 496 6.25 6.10 -12.52
N GLN A 497 6.45 7.33 -12.01
CA GLN A 497 7.58 7.66 -11.16
C GLN A 497 7.48 7.04 -9.77
N VAL A 498 6.28 6.98 -9.17
CA VAL A 498 6.03 6.18 -7.96
C VAL A 498 6.44 4.73 -8.21
N GLY A 499 6.02 4.15 -9.34
CA GLY A 499 6.38 2.80 -9.75
C GLY A 499 7.88 2.53 -9.72
N ARG A 500 8.68 3.44 -10.28
CA ARG A 500 10.15 3.33 -10.30
C ARG A 500 10.76 3.27 -8.89
N ILE A 501 10.29 4.09 -7.96
CA ILE A 501 10.78 4.09 -6.58
C ILE A 501 10.39 2.78 -5.87
N ILE A 502 9.17 2.30 -6.08
CA ILE A 502 8.69 1.05 -5.49
C ILE A 502 9.44 -0.16 -6.05
N ASP A 503 9.73 -0.18 -7.35
CA ASP A 503 10.54 -1.22 -7.98
C ASP A 503 11.98 -1.20 -7.45
N ALA A 504 12.53 -0.02 -7.15
CA ALA A 504 13.84 0.10 -6.51
C ALA A 504 13.83 -0.47 -5.08
N LEU A 505 12.78 -0.24 -4.27
CA LEU A 505 12.67 -0.88 -2.95
C LEU A 505 12.70 -2.41 -3.05
N ASP A 506 12.02 -2.98 -4.05
CA ASP A 506 12.01 -4.43 -4.30
C ASP A 506 13.39 -4.92 -4.76
N ARG A 507 14.01 -4.25 -5.75
CA ARG A 507 15.36 -4.55 -6.27
C ARG A 507 16.44 -4.49 -5.18
N LEU A 508 16.35 -3.49 -4.31
CA LEU A 508 17.29 -3.28 -3.20
C LEU A 508 16.97 -4.12 -1.96
N GLN A 509 15.93 -4.96 -2.00
CA GLN A 509 15.49 -5.79 -0.87
C GLN A 509 15.11 -4.98 0.39
N LEU A 510 14.74 -3.71 0.21
CA LEU A 510 14.30 -2.80 1.28
C LEU A 510 12.82 -2.96 1.61
N ARG A 511 12.04 -3.58 0.71
CA ARG A 511 10.59 -3.78 0.78
C ARG A 511 10.09 -4.18 2.18
N ASP A 512 10.68 -5.24 2.74
CA ASP A 512 10.13 -5.90 3.94
C ASP A 512 10.56 -5.24 5.25
N ASN A 513 11.32 -4.16 5.19
CA ASN A 513 11.66 -3.31 6.34
C ASN A 513 11.39 -1.82 6.08
N THR A 514 10.52 -1.49 5.12
CA THR A 514 10.21 -0.09 4.79
C THR A 514 8.71 0.13 4.87
N ILE A 515 8.28 1.04 5.74
CA ILE A 515 6.94 1.60 5.76
C ILE A 515 6.84 2.58 4.60
N VAL A 516 5.82 2.46 3.76
CA VAL A 516 5.55 3.42 2.67
C VAL A 516 4.25 4.14 2.97
N VAL A 517 4.30 5.47 2.98
CA VAL A 517 3.11 6.33 3.07
C VAL A 517 2.96 7.04 1.74
N PHE A 518 1.77 6.97 1.14
CA PHE A 518 1.41 7.76 -0.03
C PHE A 518 0.22 8.66 0.31
N ILE A 519 0.36 9.96 0.10
CA ILE A 519 -0.69 10.95 0.33
C ILE A 519 -0.75 11.99 -0.80
N SER A 520 -1.87 12.71 -0.87
CA SER A 520 -1.86 14.09 -1.35
C SER A 520 -1.93 15.09 -0.20
N ASP A 521 -1.43 16.32 -0.41
CA ASP A 521 -1.54 17.39 0.58
C ASP A 521 -2.95 17.96 0.69
N HIS A 522 -3.73 17.97 -0.39
CA HIS A 522 -5.15 18.27 -0.40
C HIS A 522 -5.81 17.75 -1.69
N GLY A 523 -7.13 17.77 -1.76
CA GLY A 523 -7.87 17.35 -2.97
C GLY A 523 -7.82 18.38 -4.11
N TYR A 524 -8.59 18.14 -5.15
CA TYR A 524 -8.68 19.01 -6.32
C TYR A 524 -10.02 18.90 -7.06
N HIS A 525 -10.58 20.05 -7.43
CA HIS A 525 -11.78 20.20 -8.23
C HIS A 525 -11.49 20.28 -9.72
N LEU A 526 -12.27 19.53 -10.50
CA LEU A 526 -12.30 19.54 -11.97
C LEU A 526 -13.69 19.96 -12.50
N GLY A 527 -14.34 20.92 -11.83
CA GLY A 527 -15.60 21.53 -12.27
C GLY A 527 -16.81 21.32 -11.36
N ALA A 528 -16.71 20.55 -10.27
CA ALA A 528 -17.79 20.35 -9.29
C ALA A 528 -18.21 21.70 -8.67
N HIS A 529 -19.51 21.97 -8.57
CA HIS A 529 -20.09 23.27 -8.18
C HIS A 529 -19.61 24.46 -9.04
N GLY A 530 -19.12 24.20 -10.25
CA GLY A 530 -18.44 25.20 -11.10
C GLY A 530 -17.06 25.63 -10.57
N LEU A 531 -16.56 24.98 -9.51
CA LEU A 531 -15.27 25.25 -8.90
C LEU A 531 -14.16 24.45 -9.58
N TRP A 532 -12.97 25.05 -9.59
CA TRP A 532 -11.76 24.46 -10.11
C TRP A 532 -10.64 24.65 -9.10
N GLN A 533 -9.72 23.70 -9.08
CA GLN A 533 -8.59 23.67 -8.15
C GLN A 533 -8.97 23.39 -6.69
N LYS A 534 -8.70 24.31 -5.76
CA LYS A 534 -8.75 24.07 -4.31
C LYS A 534 -9.05 25.34 -3.53
N SER A 535 -9.01 25.25 -2.21
CA SER A 535 -9.16 26.29 -1.16
C SER A 535 -10.56 26.45 -0.57
N ASP A 536 -11.41 25.45 -0.72
CA ASP A 536 -12.77 25.37 -0.18
C ASP A 536 -12.97 24.10 0.66
N LEU A 537 -14.12 24.01 1.34
CA LEU A 537 -14.43 22.94 2.29
C LEU A 537 -15.39 21.90 1.69
N PHE A 538 -15.42 21.70 0.38
CA PHE A 538 -16.13 20.57 -0.23
C PHE A 538 -15.29 19.28 -0.17
N GLU A 539 -15.89 18.12 -0.43
CA GLU A 539 -15.22 16.82 -0.48
C GLU A 539 -14.08 16.85 -1.49
N GLY A 540 -14.33 17.42 -2.68
CA GLY A 540 -13.36 17.49 -3.77
C GLY A 540 -12.05 18.18 -3.40
N SER A 541 -12.07 19.21 -2.54
CA SER A 541 -10.85 19.92 -2.13
C SER A 541 -10.26 19.43 -0.81
N ALA A 542 -11.05 18.81 0.08
CA ALA A 542 -10.61 18.43 1.42
C ALA A 542 -10.21 16.96 1.56
N ARG A 543 -10.85 16.06 0.81
CA ARG A 543 -10.55 14.62 0.80
C ARG A 543 -9.28 14.38 -0.02
N VAL A 544 -8.45 13.45 0.45
CA VAL A 544 -7.19 13.10 -0.21
C VAL A 544 -7.07 11.59 -0.41
N PRO A 545 -6.32 11.12 -1.42
CA PRO A 545 -5.84 9.75 -1.43
C PRO A 545 -4.84 9.55 -0.29
N MET A 546 -5.01 8.47 0.48
CA MET A 546 -4.06 8.04 1.49
C MET A 546 -3.92 6.51 1.52
N ILE A 547 -2.70 6.03 1.42
CA ILE A 547 -2.34 4.61 1.51
C ILE A 547 -1.16 4.47 2.47
N ILE A 548 -1.26 3.53 3.40
CA ILE A 548 -0.16 3.18 4.31
C ILE A 548 0.17 1.71 4.13
N VAL A 549 1.41 1.44 3.73
CA VAL A 549 1.99 0.10 3.61
C VAL A 549 2.94 -0.09 4.79
N ASP A 550 2.65 -1.05 5.65
CA ASP A 550 3.60 -1.58 6.61
C ASP A 550 3.71 -3.09 6.38
N PRO A 551 4.88 -3.61 5.96
CA PRO A 551 5.05 -5.02 5.61
C PRO A 551 4.79 -5.99 6.79
N ARG A 552 4.71 -5.48 8.02
CA ARG A 552 4.42 -6.27 9.23
C ARG A 552 2.91 -6.43 9.48
N LYS A 553 2.07 -5.63 8.83
CA LYS A 553 0.61 -5.64 9.03
C LYS A 553 -0.04 -6.69 8.12
N LYS A 554 -1.00 -7.43 8.67
CA LYS A 554 -1.72 -8.52 7.97
C LYS A 554 -2.92 -8.05 7.15
N THR A 555 -3.11 -6.74 7.04
CA THR A 555 -4.30 -6.08 6.48
C THR A 555 -4.05 -5.52 5.08
N ALA A 556 -2.90 -5.85 4.48
CA ALA A 556 -2.54 -5.49 3.12
C ALA A 556 -3.66 -5.82 2.12
N GLY A 557 -3.93 -4.89 1.20
CA GLY A 557 -4.96 -4.98 0.17
C GLY A 557 -6.37 -4.64 0.67
N ARG A 558 -6.56 -4.34 1.97
CA ARG A 558 -7.89 -4.01 2.51
C ARG A 558 -8.14 -2.51 2.50
N PRO A 559 -9.31 -2.05 2.01
CA PRO A 559 -9.73 -0.68 2.21
C PRO A 559 -10.29 -0.46 3.63
N THR A 560 -10.32 0.80 4.07
CA THR A 560 -11.00 1.22 5.30
C THR A 560 -11.84 2.47 5.08
N LYS A 561 -13.02 2.51 5.73
CA LYS A 561 -13.89 3.68 5.82
C LYS A 561 -13.66 4.50 7.09
N ALA A 562 -12.68 4.12 7.91
CA ALA A 562 -12.30 4.85 9.10
C ALA A 562 -11.88 6.27 8.73
N LEU A 563 -12.38 7.24 9.48
CA LEU A 563 -12.01 8.65 9.29
C LEU A 563 -10.57 8.88 9.73
N ALA A 564 -9.75 9.36 8.80
CA ALA A 564 -8.36 9.73 9.05
C ALA A 564 -8.11 11.21 8.69
N GLU A 565 -7.13 11.79 9.37
CA GLU A 565 -6.64 13.14 9.11
C GLU A 565 -5.14 13.09 8.81
N LEU A 566 -4.61 13.95 7.92
CA LEU A 566 -3.17 13.95 7.63
C LEU A 566 -2.31 14.24 8.87
N VAL A 567 -2.83 15.02 9.83
CA VAL A 567 -2.20 15.26 11.14
C VAL A 567 -1.97 13.98 11.96
N ASP A 568 -2.63 12.87 11.62
CA ASP A 568 -2.46 11.56 12.25
C ASP A 568 -1.17 10.86 11.84
N LEU A 569 -0.55 11.26 10.72
CA LEU A 569 0.62 10.58 10.18
C LEU A 569 1.81 10.64 11.13
N TYR A 570 2.03 11.78 11.79
CA TYR A 570 3.13 11.95 12.73
C TYR A 570 3.05 10.94 13.89
N PRO A 571 1.98 10.91 14.72
CA PRO A 571 1.91 9.93 15.80
C PRO A 571 1.88 8.48 15.31
N THR A 572 1.28 8.22 14.14
CA THR A 572 1.25 6.88 13.52
C THR A 572 2.65 6.39 13.19
N LEU A 573 3.44 7.21 12.49
CA LEU A 573 4.79 6.82 12.07
C LEU A 573 5.73 6.69 13.27
N SER A 574 5.63 7.58 14.27
CA SER A 574 6.37 7.41 15.52
C SER A 574 6.04 6.06 16.18
N GLU A 575 4.77 5.67 16.28
CA GLU A 575 4.37 4.39 16.89
C GLU A 575 4.86 3.19 16.07
N LEU A 576 4.68 3.20 14.74
CA LEU A 576 5.11 2.10 13.87
C LEU A 576 6.63 1.89 13.90
N CYS A 577 7.41 2.96 14.12
CA CYS A 577 8.86 2.91 14.22
C CYS A 577 9.38 2.71 15.66
N GLY A 578 8.48 2.54 16.64
CA GLY A 578 8.86 2.35 18.05
C GLY A 578 9.51 3.59 18.68
N LEU A 579 9.17 4.78 18.19
CA LEU A 579 9.65 6.06 18.69
C LEU A 579 8.70 6.62 19.75
N PRO A 580 9.21 7.38 20.74
CA PRO A 580 8.35 8.06 21.70
C PRO A 580 7.43 9.07 21.00
N GLN A 581 6.22 9.24 21.49
CA GLN A 581 5.31 10.24 20.95
C GLN A 581 5.76 11.65 21.36
N ALA A 582 5.77 12.59 20.40
CA ALA A 582 6.05 13.98 20.73
C ALA A 582 4.82 14.62 21.44
N ASN A 583 5.01 15.19 22.62
CA ASN A 583 3.91 15.65 23.49
C ASN A 583 2.96 16.70 22.88
N HIS A 584 3.38 17.40 21.82
CA HIS A 584 2.60 18.46 21.19
C HIS A 584 1.64 17.96 20.10
N VAL A 585 1.83 16.73 19.58
CA VAL A 585 1.05 16.24 18.44
C VAL A 585 -0.42 16.09 18.80
N GLN A 586 -1.30 16.54 17.91
CA GLN A 586 -2.75 16.56 18.11
C GLN A 586 -3.49 15.48 17.31
N GLY A 587 -2.79 14.83 16.39
CA GLY A 587 -3.30 13.68 15.66
C GLY A 587 -3.50 12.47 16.56
N LYS A 588 -4.12 11.44 16.01
CA LYS A 588 -4.30 10.15 16.67
C LYS A 588 -3.66 9.08 15.81
N SER A 589 -2.88 8.20 16.43
CA SER A 589 -2.28 7.08 15.71
C SER A 589 -3.32 6.22 15.00
N LEU A 590 -3.04 5.90 13.74
CA LEU A 590 -3.83 5.04 12.87
C LEU A 590 -3.47 3.56 13.03
N VAL A 591 -2.49 3.21 13.88
CA VAL A 591 -2.09 1.81 14.12
C VAL A 591 -3.27 0.89 14.43
N PRO A 592 -4.25 1.27 15.28
CA PRO A 592 -5.43 0.44 15.49
C PRO A 592 -6.23 0.15 14.20
N VAL A 593 -6.29 1.10 13.26
CA VAL A 593 -6.96 0.91 11.96
C VAL A 593 -6.11 0.06 11.02
N LEU A 594 -4.78 0.19 11.08
CA LEU A 594 -3.86 -0.65 10.33
C LEU A 594 -3.88 -2.10 10.82
N ASP A 595 -4.15 -2.35 12.10
CA ASP A 595 -4.34 -3.70 12.63
C ASP A 595 -5.72 -4.27 12.33
N ASP A 596 -6.75 -3.42 12.31
CA ASP A 596 -8.13 -3.78 11.98
C ASP A 596 -8.83 -2.64 11.22
N PRO A 597 -8.98 -2.77 9.88
CA PRO A 597 -9.58 -1.76 9.01
C PRO A 597 -11.04 -1.39 9.34
N SER A 598 -11.70 -2.13 10.23
CA SER A 598 -13.06 -1.81 10.68
C SER A 598 -13.10 -0.85 11.88
N ARG A 599 -11.96 -0.65 12.56
CA ARG A 599 -11.88 0.23 13.74
C ARG A 599 -12.02 1.69 13.37
N ASN A 600 -12.63 2.45 14.27
CA ASN A 600 -12.75 3.90 14.17
C ASN A 600 -12.03 4.57 15.34
N ILE A 601 -11.15 5.52 15.05
CA ILE A 601 -10.38 6.27 16.06
C ILE A 601 -10.99 7.66 16.37
N ARG A 602 -11.95 8.10 15.56
CA ARG A 602 -12.63 9.41 15.69
C ARG A 602 -14.07 9.35 15.16
N ARG A 603 -14.86 10.33 15.58
CA ARG A 603 -16.27 10.51 15.16
C ARG A 603 -16.44 11.47 13.97
N GLY A 604 -15.46 12.33 13.74
CA GLY A 604 -15.48 13.34 12.69
C GLY A 604 -14.07 13.82 12.35
N ALA A 605 -13.77 13.94 11.07
CA ALA A 605 -12.57 14.60 10.56
C ALA A 605 -12.78 16.11 10.48
N PHE A 606 -11.75 16.89 10.75
CA PHE A 606 -11.79 18.36 10.86
C PHE A 606 -10.87 19.02 9.83
N THR A 607 -11.42 20.01 9.14
CA THR A 607 -10.73 20.83 8.15
C THR A 607 -11.13 22.29 8.34
N VAL A 608 -10.18 23.20 8.13
CA VAL A 608 -10.40 24.65 8.23
C VAL A 608 -9.89 25.33 6.96
N THR A 609 -10.52 26.44 6.58
CA THR A 609 -9.96 27.36 5.59
C THR A 609 -10.37 28.80 5.88
N VAL A 610 -9.66 29.76 5.30
CA VAL A 610 -10.10 31.15 5.19
C VAL A 610 -10.88 31.29 3.88
N SER A 611 -12.09 31.83 3.96
CA SER A 611 -12.91 32.12 2.78
C SER A 611 -12.17 33.07 1.83
N ARG A 612 -12.20 32.71 0.55
CA ARG A 612 -11.74 33.55 -0.55
C ARG A 612 -12.88 34.08 -1.42
N GLY A 613 -14.13 33.87 -1.00
CA GLY A 613 -15.31 34.31 -1.75
C GLY A 613 -15.31 35.82 -2.04
N HIS A 614 -14.77 36.64 -1.12
CA HIS A 614 -14.66 38.10 -1.30
C HIS A 614 -13.85 38.54 -2.54
N GLN A 615 -13.04 37.64 -3.13
CA GLN A 615 -12.28 37.92 -4.34
C GLN A 615 -13.18 38.08 -5.58
N MET A 616 -14.33 37.39 -5.59
CA MET A 616 -15.28 37.40 -6.71
C MET A 616 -16.67 37.93 -6.30
N HIS A 617 -17.02 37.87 -5.02
CA HIS A 617 -18.32 38.28 -4.48
C HIS A 617 -18.17 39.55 -3.63
N LYS A 618 -18.39 40.72 -4.26
CA LYS A 618 -18.20 42.05 -3.63
C LYS A 618 -19.11 42.32 -2.42
N SER A 619 -20.18 41.54 -2.25
CA SER A 619 -21.08 41.60 -1.09
C SER A 619 -20.43 41.05 0.18
N LEU A 620 -19.40 40.19 0.07
CA LEU A 620 -18.65 39.71 1.22
C LEU A 620 -17.63 40.77 1.69
N PRO A 621 -17.45 40.93 3.01
CA PRO A 621 -16.50 41.89 3.54
C PRO A 621 -15.06 41.47 3.21
N LYS A 622 -14.18 42.45 3.03
CA LYS A 622 -12.72 42.24 2.86
C LYS A 622 -11.99 41.85 4.16
N LYS A 623 -12.72 41.34 5.15
CA LYS A 623 -12.16 40.82 6.41
C LYS A 623 -12.02 39.31 6.35
N ARG A 624 -11.19 38.75 7.22
CA ARG A 624 -11.00 37.29 7.31
C ARG A 624 -12.28 36.62 7.79
N ILE A 625 -12.86 35.75 6.98
CA ILE A 625 -13.97 34.86 7.33
C ILE A 625 -13.41 33.44 7.44
N MET A 626 -13.45 32.85 8.62
CA MET A 626 -13.01 31.47 8.84
C MET A 626 -14.13 30.48 8.51
N GLY A 627 -13.84 29.45 7.73
CA GLY A 627 -14.70 28.29 7.55
C GLY A 627 -14.16 27.11 8.36
N TYR A 628 -15.03 26.47 9.13
CA TYR A 628 -14.70 25.26 9.88
C TYR A 628 -15.69 24.16 9.52
N THR A 629 -15.18 22.97 9.18
CA THR A 629 -16.03 21.84 8.83
C THR A 629 -15.70 20.59 9.63
N VAL A 630 -16.72 19.76 9.86
CA VAL A 630 -16.57 18.40 10.37
C VAL A 630 -17.23 17.40 9.42
N ARG A 631 -16.45 16.40 9.00
CA ARG A 631 -16.89 15.29 8.15
C ARG A 631 -17.02 14.01 8.98
N THR A 632 -18.24 13.54 9.15
CA THR A 632 -18.57 12.23 9.76
C THR A 632 -18.67 11.16 8.66
N PRO A 633 -18.96 9.88 8.93
CA PRO A 633 -19.20 8.91 7.85
C PRO A 633 -20.39 9.27 6.95
N ARG A 634 -21.42 9.93 7.51
CA ARG A 634 -22.66 10.27 6.79
C ARG A 634 -22.73 11.73 6.38
N TYR A 635 -22.49 12.66 7.30
CA TYR A 635 -22.68 14.09 7.05
C TYR A 635 -21.37 14.88 6.96
N ARG A 636 -21.37 15.98 6.21
CA ARG A 636 -20.45 17.11 6.38
C ARG A 636 -21.22 18.32 6.90
N TYR A 637 -20.69 18.98 7.93
CA TYR A 637 -21.29 20.20 8.47
C TYR A 637 -20.24 21.31 8.55
N THR A 638 -20.54 22.47 7.96
CA THR A 638 -19.63 23.62 7.85
C THR A 638 -20.28 24.88 8.40
N GLU A 639 -19.50 25.73 9.09
CA GLU A 639 -19.90 27.08 9.50
C GLU A 639 -18.88 28.12 9.02
N TRP A 640 -19.35 29.20 8.40
CA TRP A 640 -18.54 30.33 7.97
C TRP A 640 -18.73 31.53 8.92
N GLY A 641 -17.63 31.99 9.52
CA GLY A 641 -17.64 33.03 10.56
C GLY A 641 -18.50 32.66 11.77
N GLY A 642 -18.53 31.37 12.14
CA GLY A 642 -19.40 30.87 13.21
C GLY A 642 -20.89 30.86 12.86
N GLY A 643 -21.22 30.88 11.56
CA GLY A 643 -22.58 30.87 11.04
C GLY A 643 -23.05 32.24 10.52
N GLU A 644 -22.33 33.33 10.83
CA GLU A 644 -22.66 34.69 10.36
C GLU A 644 -22.68 34.79 8.82
N TYR A 645 -21.81 34.04 8.14
CA TYR A 645 -21.68 34.03 6.67
C TYR A 645 -22.24 32.76 6.04
N GLY A 646 -23.14 32.07 6.74
CA GLY A 646 -23.81 30.86 6.27
C GLY A 646 -23.27 29.57 6.91
N ALA A 647 -24.06 28.51 6.74
CA ALA A 647 -23.76 27.17 7.17
C ALA A 647 -24.15 26.17 6.07
N GLU A 648 -23.47 25.03 6.04
CA GLU A 648 -23.68 23.97 5.06
C GLU A 648 -23.89 22.62 5.76
N LEU A 649 -24.83 21.81 5.26
CA LEU A 649 -25.05 20.42 5.70
C LEU A 649 -25.31 19.52 4.48
N TYR A 650 -24.41 18.57 4.23
CA TYR A 650 -24.55 17.60 3.13
C TYR A 650 -24.67 16.17 3.68
N ASP A 651 -25.57 15.36 3.12
CA ASP A 651 -25.82 13.95 3.49
C ASP A 651 -25.26 12.98 2.43
N TYR A 652 -24.06 12.46 2.65
CA TYR A 652 -23.34 11.62 1.70
C TYR A 652 -23.95 10.23 1.51
N ARG A 653 -25.00 9.88 2.26
CA ARG A 653 -25.77 8.67 1.97
C ARG A 653 -26.68 8.87 0.75
N ASN A 654 -27.26 10.06 0.61
CA ASN A 654 -28.29 10.35 -0.39
C ASN A 654 -27.80 11.34 -1.46
N ASP A 655 -26.83 12.19 -1.11
CA ASP A 655 -26.23 13.23 -1.93
C ASP A 655 -24.69 13.19 -1.75
N PRO A 656 -24.00 12.20 -2.35
CA PRO A 656 -22.55 12.05 -2.23
C PRO A 656 -21.76 13.17 -2.93
N ASP A 657 -22.41 13.93 -3.81
CA ASP A 657 -21.81 14.97 -4.64
C ASP A 657 -22.09 16.40 -4.12
N GLU A 658 -22.73 16.53 -2.95
CA GLU A 658 -22.94 17.79 -2.23
C GLU A 658 -23.80 18.84 -2.97
N TYR A 659 -24.79 18.40 -3.75
CA TYR A 659 -25.67 19.27 -4.53
C TYR A 659 -26.79 19.95 -3.74
N THR A 660 -27.11 19.49 -2.52
CA THR A 660 -28.24 20.05 -1.76
C THR A 660 -27.81 20.37 -0.34
N ASN A 661 -27.74 21.67 -0.04
CA ASN A 661 -27.44 22.16 1.29
C ASN A 661 -28.68 22.06 2.21
N LEU A 662 -28.65 21.11 3.13
CA LEU A 662 -29.73 20.84 4.08
C LEU A 662 -29.72 21.76 5.31
N ALA A 663 -28.80 22.73 5.41
CA ALA A 663 -28.62 23.55 6.61
C ALA A 663 -29.82 24.45 6.92
N MET A 664 -30.62 24.81 5.91
CA MET A 664 -31.80 25.68 6.05
C MET A 664 -33.10 24.89 6.31
N SER A 665 -33.07 23.55 6.23
CA SER A 665 -34.25 22.72 6.43
C SER A 665 -34.55 22.51 7.93
N ALA A 666 -35.77 22.86 8.34
CA ALA A 666 -36.25 22.68 9.72
C ALA A 666 -36.21 21.21 10.18
N GLU A 667 -36.38 20.25 9.26
CA GLU A 667 -36.33 18.82 9.56
C GLU A 667 -34.94 18.36 10.03
N ASN A 668 -33.89 19.10 9.66
CA ASN A 668 -32.51 18.76 9.97
C ASN A 668 -31.97 19.42 11.25
N GLU A 669 -32.79 20.20 11.96
CA GLU A 669 -32.36 20.99 13.10
C GLU A 669 -31.68 20.14 14.20
N GLY A 670 -32.23 18.95 14.49
CA GLY A 670 -31.63 18.00 15.44
C GLY A 670 -30.26 17.49 15.01
N THR A 671 -30.08 17.21 13.71
CA THR A 671 -28.78 16.80 13.13
C THR A 671 -27.78 17.94 13.20
N ILE A 672 -28.19 19.16 12.82
CA ILE A 672 -27.36 20.37 12.88
C ILE A 672 -26.90 20.63 14.31
N ARG A 673 -27.79 20.60 15.32
CA ARG A 673 -27.42 20.80 16.73
C ARG A 673 -26.33 19.81 17.18
N ARG A 674 -26.47 18.52 16.81
CA ARG A 674 -25.50 17.48 17.15
C ARG A 674 -24.15 17.69 16.44
N LEU A 675 -24.16 18.01 15.15
CA LEU A 675 -22.94 18.21 14.37
C LEU A 675 -22.24 19.51 14.73
N ARG A 676 -22.96 20.58 15.03
CA ARG A 676 -22.43 21.83 15.58
C ARG A 676 -21.72 21.61 16.91
N LYS A 677 -22.31 20.79 17.81
CA LYS A 677 -21.63 20.41 19.06
C LYS A 677 -20.31 19.70 18.78
N LEU A 678 -20.32 18.71 17.87
CA LEU A 678 -19.10 18.01 17.46
C LEU A 678 -18.08 18.97 16.83
N LEU A 679 -18.50 19.88 15.96
CA LEU A 679 -17.64 20.88 15.35
C LEU A 679 -16.95 21.74 16.41
N ARG A 680 -17.70 22.24 17.41
CA ARG A 680 -17.16 23.02 18.53
C ARG A 680 -16.18 22.21 19.38
N GLU A 681 -16.46 20.93 19.67
CA GLU A 681 -15.54 20.04 20.38
C GLU A 681 -14.23 19.82 19.61
N ARG A 682 -14.30 19.67 18.28
CA ARG A 682 -13.11 19.54 17.42
C ARG A 682 -12.33 20.86 17.35
N LEU A 683 -13.03 21.98 17.17
CA LEU A 683 -12.44 23.32 17.12
C LEU A 683 -11.70 23.66 18.42
N ALA A 684 -12.26 23.32 19.58
CA ALA A 684 -11.63 23.57 20.87
C ALA A 684 -10.29 22.82 21.03
N ARG A 685 -10.16 21.63 20.43
CA ARG A 685 -8.89 20.87 20.42
C ARG A 685 -7.91 21.37 19.37
N ALA A 686 -8.41 22.00 18.32
CA ALA A 686 -7.62 22.48 17.18
C ALA A 686 -7.06 23.90 17.38
N ARG A 687 -7.27 24.50 18.56
CA ARG A 687 -6.82 25.87 18.91
C ARG A 687 -5.75 25.88 19.98
#